data_AF-A0A5J4R504-F1
#
_entry.id   AF-A0A5J4R504-F1
#
_cell.length_a   1.000
_cell.length_b   1.000
_cell.length_c   1.000
_cell.angle_alpha   90.00
_cell.angle_beta   90.00
_cell.angle_gamma   90.00
#
_symmetry.space_group_name_H-M   'P 1'
#
loop_
_entity.id
_entity.type
_entity.pdbx_description
1 polymer ?
#
loop_
_entity_poly.entity_id
_entity_poly.type
_entity_poly.pdbx_seq_one_letter_code
_entity_poly.pdbx_strand_id
1 'polypeptide(L)'
;MTAWKHLSVKKSNSNFENVYFHSLSPTSNVENGECYFNALNWALNNRKNIKNIAMTGPYGSGKSSILCSFQEKNANNDLHFLNVSLATFKEEKQDDDKTTGENLLRLIELSILQQLLYKEKDKNLPDSRLKKIKSFTWEKLLLIAIGCLLVFVATVNCVKAKFIINVFRLNVSDSTETIIYFLSLAISIIGIITFAFKSIRIVNNFKISKLNINNAEIEISPEINKSVLNHNLEEILYFFEVTRYNVVIIEDLDRFQETEIFTKLREINMLINNSKKINKDIVFIYAIRDDIFINKERTKFFDFLIPVIPVINTSNSNEILQNEIRSIADKVSESLIDDISLFIDEMRLLYNILNEFQIYKQLLSRDLSQEKLLAIIVYKNICPNDFVKLSNYEGVLYETINKKNEYIRNKIDEINREISKCKDRIGLLESLKIKELDELKSLYIFQYIGQLNGFNAFIINDKEYSYNDVLTDEIFAYFINNNLSYKFQHRNSYYYPTQVLLKFKDIEKQVDSQFSYEDRKQQIEDWDKGKVNELKNNIEKLEQKKSEVRHEKIQNLITSKDIQIDVNNNQQKLVNLLLRNGYIDEDYWDYISLFHEGSLSKNDHSFLLNVKSQNKTEFNHRLDKIGNLISKINVRDFEKEYILNYYLVDFVLSISGFEKQKESIFNLLKNESDTSIEFIDKFIQSGKNIDRFVKELSHYWSNMWNYFCQEACYLDDKLEIYFKLIIENSEISDINALAKQSNLIKVISNKNDFFEIIPDKKKIKEILKVLNIKFVDININTLSDELLNYVYENNFYQINETMLKKMMQAKGIFNQVDFDKRNFYAIQNSNCTILTNYVEENISGYITNVYLKLETNTNESENCLIILLNNEKLTQKEKTLIIQKEETKISNLSDIETIKVNNILLQESKVMPTWNNLISHFHRDENVMSEHIIIFLNNKENADILSEEKIDKENPDEETVDKFLNAMILSNEINNEPYSMILKSVPYYYNSLAVENLHREKVELLIKDNKLGLTKQNYTILKGFFFKLHILLIEKRHGELSEKLKDLSFDNNDIYDLLESTTLSIKEKNIIIDSYDDSSIIEEVKILELLRNLVLRNDSFNVSKNILMAILTKTNDTNMKIELFNIKHQILDKSNITIFLDSLPDDLYSNIAKNGNRPLIPNNAVNESFVQNLKYKGYISKYVFEEKGIRISTFKNKL
;
A
#
# COMPACT_ATOMS: atom_id res chain seq x y z
N MET A 1 31.96 80.33 -7.46
CA MET A 1 33.33 80.17 -6.91
C MET A 1 33.21 79.43 -5.58
N THR A 2 34.18 78.57 -5.25
CA THR A 2 34.32 77.74 -4.03
C THR A 2 33.35 76.58 -3.78
N ALA A 3 33.73 75.39 -4.28
CA ALA A 3 33.86 74.15 -3.50
C ALA A 3 34.38 72.98 -4.39
N TRP A 4 35.56 73.17 -4.99
CA TRP A 4 36.34 72.09 -5.62
C TRP A 4 37.76 72.21 -5.07
N LYS A 5 38.06 71.50 -3.97
CA LYS A 5 39.43 71.25 -3.51
C LYS A 5 39.41 70.13 -2.46
N HIS A 6 40.37 69.22 -2.63
CA HIS A 6 40.69 68.05 -1.79
C HIS A 6 39.93 66.74 -2.08
N LEU A 7 40.31 66.10 -3.18
CA LEU A 7 40.62 64.67 -3.17
C LEU A 7 42.03 64.49 -3.75
N SER A 8 43.02 64.65 -2.87
CA SER A 8 44.37 64.17 -3.12
C SER A 8 44.31 62.64 -3.21
N VAL A 9 44.52 62.11 -4.41
CA VAL A 9 44.73 60.68 -4.65
C VAL A 9 45.96 60.26 -3.84
N LYS A 10 45.72 59.68 -2.66
CA LYS A 10 46.70 58.79 -2.02
C LYS A 10 46.84 57.61 -2.98
N LYS A 11 48.01 57.49 -3.62
CA LYS A 11 48.51 56.21 -4.12
C LYS A 11 48.58 55.26 -2.94
N SER A 12 47.50 54.52 -2.67
CA SER A 12 47.62 53.27 -1.96
C SER A 12 48.32 52.32 -2.93
N ASN A 13 49.56 51.97 -2.62
CA ASN A 13 50.15 50.72 -3.09
C ASN A 13 49.33 49.60 -2.45
N SER A 14 48.16 49.30 -3.03
CA SER A 14 47.55 47.98 -2.88
C SER A 14 48.39 47.04 -3.72
N ASN A 15 48.87 45.96 -3.11
CA ASN A 15 49.39 44.81 -3.82
C ASN A 15 48.29 44.31 -4.77
N PHE A 16 48.28 44.80 -6.01
CA PHE A 16 47.73 44.03 -7.11
C PHE A 16 48.63 42.81 -7.21
N GLU A 17 48.15 41.64 -6.76
CA GLU A 17 48.67 40.38 -7.30
C GLU A 17 48.74 40.54 -8.82
N ASN A 18 49.83 40.14 -9.45
CA ASN A 18 50.07 40.34 -10.89
C ASN A 18 48.92 39.76 -11.73
N VAL A 19 47.88 40.53 -12.00
CA VAL A 19 46.80 40.16 -12.92
C VAL A 19 47.32 40.37 -14.33
N TYR A 20 47.49 39.28 -15.07
CA TYR A 20 48.12 39.25 -16.39
C TYR A 20 47.06 39.46 -17.48
N PHE A 21 46.80 40.70 -17.87
CA PHE A 21 45.90 41.02 -18.99
C PHE A 21 46.67 41.20 -20.31
N HIS A 22 46.09 40.72 -21.41
CA HIS A 22 46.64 40.90 -22.75
C HIS A 22 46.00 42.09 -23.48
N SER A 23 46.82 42.91 -24.14
CA SER A 23 46.33 43.98 -25.01
C SER A 23 45.89 43.44 -26.36
N LEU A 24 44.69 43.82 -26.83
CA LEU A 24 44.20 43.49 -28.18
C LEU A 24 44.76 44.43 -29.28
N SER A 25 45.53 45.46 -28.88
CA SER A 25 46.18 46.39 -29.80
C SER A 25 47.40 45.75 -30.47
N PRO A 26 47.80 46.22 -31.67
CA PRO A 26 49.02 45.76 -32.32
C PRO A 26 50.23 45.87 -31.39
N THR A 27 51.02 44.80 -31.31
CA THR A 27 52.23 44.74 -30.49
C THR A 27 53.42 45.23 -31.29
N SER A 28 54.35 45.92 -30.62
CA SER A 28 55.57 46.42 -31.24
C SER A 28 56.69 45.36 -31.33
N ASN A 29 56.48 44.18 -30.75
CA ASN A 29 57.46 43.10 -30.75
C ASN A 29 56.86 41.82 -31.34
N VAL A 30 57.07 41.60 -32.64
CA VAL A 30 56.64 40.38 -33.34
C VAL A 30 57.77 39.36 -33.37
N GLU A 31 57.55 38.20 -32.77
CA GLU A 31 58.46 37.06 -32.86
C GLU A 31 58.53 36.55 -34.31
N ASN A 32 59.74 36.20 -34.78
CA ASN A 32 59.99 35.73 -36.15
C ASN A 32 59.62 36.72 -37.28
N GLY A 33 59.47 38.02 -37.00
CA GLY A 33 59.07 39.04 -37.99
C GLY A 33 60.14 39.41 -39.04
N GLU A 34 61.37 38.88 -38.95
CA GLU A 34 62.50 39.30 -39.78
C GLU A 34 62.28 39.09 -41.28
N CYS A 35 61.61 37.99 -41.67
CA CYS A 35 61.31 37.71 -43.07
C CYS A 35 60.39 38.80 -43.68
N TYR A 36 59.38 39.24 -42.93
CA TYR A 36 58.46 40.30 -43.35
C TYR A 36 59.16 41.66 -43.39
N PHE A 37 60.00 41.96 -42.41
CA PHE A 37 60.78 43.20 -42.40
C PHE A 37 61.75 43.27 -43.60
N ASN A 38 62.40 42.15 -43.94
CA ASN A 38 63.28 42.05 -45.10
C ASN A 38 62.51 42.23 -46.42
N ALA A 39 61.32 41.62 -46.55
CA ALA A 39 60.47 41.78 -47.72
C ALA A 39 59.98 43.23 -47.90
N LEU A 40 59.53 43.87 -46.80
CA LEU A 40 59.12 45.28 -46.80
C LEU A 40 60.30 46.21 -47.13
N ASN A 41 61.46 45.99 -46.53
CA ASN A 41 62.67 46.76 -46.84
C ASN A 41 63.09 46.61 -48.30
N TRP A 42 63.09 45.38 -48.83
CA TRP A 42 63.39 45.15 -50.25
C TRP A 42 62.41 45.89 -51.16
N ALA A 43 61.11 45.82 -50.89
CA ALA A 43 60.09 46.49 -51.69
C ALA A 43 60.23 48.02 -51.63
N LEU A 44 60.48 48.58 -50.44
CA LEU A 44 60.64 50.03 -50.23
C LEU A 44 61.98 50.58 -50.76
N ASN A 45 63.03 49.76 -50.82
CA ASN A 45 64.28 50.11 -51.50
C ASN A 45 64.13 50.11 -53.04
N ASN A 46 63.21 49.33 -53.57
CA ASN A 46 62.86 49.26 -55.00
C ASN A 46 61.64 50.13 -55.38
N ARG A 47 61.35 51.15 -54.56
CA ARG A 47 60.17 52.04 -54.70
C ARG A 47 60.06 52.85 -55.99
N LYS A 48 61.04 52.79 -56.90
CA LYS A 48 60.91 53.33 -58.26
C LYS A 48 59.88 52.55 -59.09
N ASN A 49 59.87 51.23 -58.94
CA ASN A 49 58.98 50.34 -59.70
C ASN A 49 57.85 49.75 -58.85
N ILE A 50 58.02 49.72 -57.52
CA ILE A 50 57.03 49.17 -56.58
C ILE A 50 56.34 50.33 -55.87
N LYS A 51 55.08 50.60 -56.19
CA LYS A 51 54.32 51.73 -55.65
C LYS A 51 53.15 51.29 -54.77
N ASN A 52 52.62 50.09 -54.99
CA ASN A 52 51.49 49.54 -54.23
C ASN A 52 51.86 48.16 -53.69
N ILE A 53 51.97 48.03 -52.37
CA ILE A 53 52.32 46.79 -51.67
C ILE A 53 51.10 46.32 -50.88
N ALA A 54 50.67 45.07 -50.99
CA ALA A 54 49.67 44.52 -50.08
C ALA A 54 50.28 43.48 -49.14
N MET A 55 50.02 43.64 -47.85
CA MET A 55 50.18 42.61 -46.84
C MET A 55 48.85 41.86 -46.73
N THR A 56 48.84 40.62 -47.20
CA THR A 56 47.62 39.80 -47.24
C THR A 56 47.71 38.71 -46.19
N GLY A 57 46.58 38.30 -45.62
CA GLY A 57 46.50 37.24 -44.61
C GLY A 57 45.10 37.24 -44.03
N PRO A 58 44.62 36.16 -43.40
CA PRO A 58 43.30 36.16 -42.81
C PRO A 58 43.18 37.22 -41.70
N TYR A 59 41.95 37.48 -41.26
CA TYR A 59 41.73 38.42 -40.16
C TYR A 59 42.54 37.99 -38.93
N GLY A 60 43.14 38.95 -38.23
CA GLY A 60 43.98 38.64 -37.06
C GLY A 60 45.33 37.99 -37.29
N SER A 61 45.79 37.83 -38.55
CA SER A 61 47.07 37.19 -38.85
C SER A 61 48.33 37.94 -38.36
N GLY A 62 48.19 39.11 -37.74
CA GLY A 62 49.32 39.90 -37.21
C GLY A 62 49.85 40.99 -38.14
N LYS A 63 49.16 41.29 -39.26
CA LYS A 63 49.56 42.33 -40.24
C LYS A 63 49.91 43.67 -39.60
N SER A 64 49.01 44.21 -38.77
CA SER A 64 49.20 45.50 -38.09
C SER A 64 50.33 45.47 -37.07
N SER A 65 50.55 44.35 -36.37
CA SER A 65 51.68 44.21 -35.45
C SER A 65 53.00 44.21 -36.22
N ILE A 66 53.08 43.51 -37.37
CA ILE A 66 54.26 43.54 -38.23
C ILE A 66 54.53 44.95 -38.75
N LEU A 67 53.50 45.68 -39.19
CA LEU A 67 53.65 47.06 -39.64
C LEU A 67 54.09 47.97 -38.51
N CYS A 68 53.50 47.86 -37.32
CA CYS A 68 53.87 48.62 -36.13
C CYS A 68 55.35 48.39 -35.76
N SER A 69 55.76 47.12 -35.62
CA SER A 69 57.16 46.75 -35.37
C SER A 69 58.11 47.25 -36.46
N PHE A 70 57.70 47.18 -37.73
CA PHE A 70 58.51 47.63 -38.85
C PHE A 70 58.73 49.14 -38.80
N GLN A 71 57.70 49.92 -38.46
CA GLN A 71 57.79 51.36 -38.31
C GLN A 71 58.74 51.77 -37.19
N GLU A 72 58.67 51.12 -36.03
CA GLU A 72 59.56 51.40 -34.91
C GLU A 72 61.04 51.10 -35.25
N LYS A 73 61.31 49.95 -35.90
CA LYS A 73 62.67 49.58 -36.33
C LYS A 73 63.23 50.52 -37.40
N ASN A 74 62.38 51.20 -38.18
CA ASN A 74 62.79 52.09 -39.28
C ASN A 74 62.55 53.58 -39.00
N ALA A 75 62.30 53.97 -37.75
CA ALA A 75 61.98 55.36 -37.38
C ALA A 75 63.08 56.39 -37.74
N ASN A 76 64.33 55.94 -37.87
CA ASN A 76 65.50 56.77 -38.18
C ASN A 76 65.98 56.67 -39.64
N ASN A 77 65.25 55.99 -40.52
CA ASN A 77 65.60 55.86 -41.94
C ASN A 77 64.94 56.96 -42.79
N ASP A 78 65.26 57.00 -44.09
CA ASP A 78 64.63 57.88 -45.10
C ASP A 78 63.12 57.60 -45.31
N LEU A 79 62.50 56.77 -44.48
CA LEU A 79 61.12 56.33 -44.57
C LEU A 79 60.28 57.12 -43.55
N HIS A 80 59.33 57.89 -44.05
CA HIS A 80 58.38 58.67 -43.26
C HIS A 80 56.98 58.13 -43.50
N PHE A 81 56.43 57.51 -42.46
CA PHE A 81 55.18 56.75 -42.53
C PHE A 81 53.95 57.59 -42.20
N LEU A 82 52.90 57.45 -43.02
CA LEU A 82 51.58 58.01 -42.82
C LEU A 82 50.56 56.89 -42.64
N ASN A 83 50.20 56.57 -41.40
CA ASN A 83 49.12 55.61 -41.11
C ASN A 83 47.75 56.26 -41.32
N VAL A 84 46.90 55.58 -42.08
CA VAL A 84 45.50 55.84 -42.37
C VAL A 84 44.74 54.58 -41.98
N SER A 85 43.91 54.64 -40.94
CA SER A 85 43.11 53.51 -40.43
C SER A 85 41.66 53.94 -40.35
N LEU A 86 40.80 53.26 -41.11
CA LEU A 86 39.38 53.59 -41.24
C LEU A 86 38.57 52.95 -40.10
N ALA A 87 38.16 53.76 -39.12
CA ALA A 87 37.40 53.32 -37.95
C ALA A 87 35.90 53.67 -38.03
N THR A 88 35.28 53.53 -39.20
CA THR A 88 33.84 53.82 -39.39
C THR A 88 33.04 52.53 -39.48
N PHE A 89 32.12 52.34 -38.52
CA PHE A 89 31.27 51.16 -38.43
C PHE A 89 30.22 51.16 -39.54
N LYS A 90 30.09 50.03 -40.23
CA LYS A 90 28.95 49.72 -41.10
C LYS A 90 27.75 49.45 -40.16
N GLU A 91 26.69 50.26 -40.22
CA GLU A 91 25.39 49.82 -39.69
C GLU A 91 24.90 48.65 -40.56
N GLU A 92 24.38 47.60 -39.92
CA GLU A 92 24.01 46.35 -40.59
C GLU A 92 22.98 46.56 -41.71
N LYS A 93 23.22 45.87 -42.82
CA LYS A 93 22.48 45.98 -44.09
C LYS A 93 21.00 45.59 -43.93
N GLN A 94 20.10 46.41 -44.46
CA GLN A 94 18.86 45.93 -45.11
C GLN A 94 19.11 45.88 -46.62
N ASP A 95 18.62 44.83 -47.27
CA ASP A 95 18.96 44.42 -48.64
C ASP A 95 18.60 45.43 -49.75
N ASP A 96 19.42 45.36 -50.81
CA ASP A 96 19.16 45.71 -52.22
C ASP A 96 18.78 47.16 -52.59
N ASP A 97 19.73 48.08 -52.45
CA ASP A 97 19.74 49.31 -53.26
C ASP A 97 21.15 49.63 -53.80
N LYS A 98 21.30 49.77 -55.13
CA LYS A 98 22.58 50.14 -55.78
C LYS A 98 23.07 51.54 -55.39
N THR A 99 22.13 52.41 -54.98
CA THR A 99 22.36 53.76 -54.44
C THR A 99 23.15 53.73 -53.13
N THR A 100 23.09 52.64 -52.36
CA THR A 100 23.79 52.51 -51.06
C THR A 100 25.30 52.25 -51.23
N GLY A 101 25.71 51.54 -52.28
CA GLY A 101 27.11 51.21 -52.57
C GLY A 101 27.96 52.41 -53.00
N GLU A 102 27.45 53.23 -53.95
CA GLU A 102 28.16 54.44 -54.39
C GLU A 102 28.29 55.49 -53.27
N ASN A 103 27.27 55.60 -52.40
CA ASN A 103 27.32 56.48 -51.22
C ASN A 103 28.36 55.99 -50.20
N LEU A 104 28.42 54.68 -49.94
CA LEU A 104 29.44 54.10 -49.06
C LEU A 104 30.86 54.34 -49.60
N LEU A 105 31.08 54.14 -50.90
CA LEU A 105 32.37 54.39 -51.56
C LEU A 105 32.82 55.85 -51.36
N ARG A 106 31.90 56.82 -51.51
CA ARG A 106 32.19 58.25 -51.27
C ARG A 106 32.51 58.55 -49.81
N LEU A 107 31.82 57.91 -48.86
CA LEU A 107 32.12 58.06 -47.43
C LEU A 107 33.50 57.51 -47.07
N ILE A 108 33.90 56.39 -47.67
CA ILE A 108 35.25 55.83 -47.52
C ILE A 108 36.29 56.80 -48.08
N GLU A 109 36.09 57.30 -49.30
CA GLU A 109 36.96 58.30 -49.92
C GLU A 109 37.11 59.58 -49.07
N LEU A 110 36.00 60.09 -48.51
CA LEU A 110 36.00 61.24 -47.58
C LEU A 110 36.80 60.94 -46.32
N SER A 111 36.61 59.77 -45.71
CA SER A 111 37.33 59.38 -44.49
C SER A 111 38.83 59.26 -44.74
N ILE A 112 39.25 58.69 -45.88
CA ILE A 112 40.66 58.63 -46.28
C ILE A 112 41.23 60.05 -46.45
N LEU A 113 40.52 60.93 -47.16
CA LEU A 113 40.93 62.31 -47.38
C LEU A 113 41.08 63.06 -46.05
N GLN A 114 40.12 62.89 -45.14
CA GLN A 114 40.15 63.48 -43.80
C GLN A 114 41.37 62.99 -43.03
N GLN A 115 41.61 61.68 -42.96
CA GLN A 115 42.75 61.15 -42.21
C GLN A 115 44.11 61.58 -42.78
N LEU A 116 44.21 61.66 -44.11
CA LEU A 116 45.41 62.13 -44.79
C LEU A 116 45.69 63.60 -44.43
N LEU A 117 44.69 64.48 -44.52
CA LEU A 117 44.87 65.92 -44.32
C LEU A 117 44.83 66.35 -42.85
N TYR A 118 44.08 65.66 -41.98
CA TYR A 118 43.92 66.03 -40.56
C TYR A 118 45.13 65.69 -39.70
N LYS A 119 45.96 64.72 -40.11
CA LYS A 119 47.16 64.28 -39.36
C LYS A 119 48.20 65.37 -39.16
N GLU A 120 48.38 66.27 -40.13
CA GLU A 120 49.37 67.34 -40.05
C GLU A 120 48.84 68.61 -39.37
N LYS A 121 49.72 69.44 -38.79
CA LYS A 121 49.26 70.72 -38.19
C LYS A 121 49.01 71.75 -39.30
N ASP A 122 48.00 72.62 -39.16
CA ASP A 122 47.69 73.70 -40.12
C ASP A 122 48.90 74.56 -40.52
N LYS A 123 49.86 74.73 -39.61
CA LYS A 123 51.12 75.46 -39.87
C LYS A 123 51.98 74.81 -40.96
N ASN A 124 51.88 73.50 -41.13
CA ASN A 124 52.62 72.71 -42.10
C ASN A 124 51.89 72.63 -43.45
N LEU A 125 50.61 73.01 -43.50
CA LEU A 125 49.79 73.10 -44.73
C LEU A 125 49.22 74.52 -44.91
N PRO A 126 50.09 75.53 -45.03
CA PRO A 126 49.71 76.94 -44.99
C PRO A 126 48.69 77.39 -46.05
N ASP A 127 48.72 76.75 -47.22
CA ASP A 127 47.96 77.15 -48.41
C ASP A 127 46.90 76.09 -48.78
N SER A 128 46.61 75.15 -47.87
CA SER A 128 45.51 74.20 -48.03
C SER A 128 44.16 74.94 -47.98
N ARG A 129 43.24 74.54 -48.86
CA ARG A 129 41.87 75.06 -48.89
C ARG A 129 41.04 74.52 -47.72
N LEU A 130 41.45 73.43 -47.07
CA LEU A 130 40.77 72.82 -45.94
C LEU A 130 41.30 73.38 -44.62
N LYS A 131 40.65 74.43 -44.10
CA LYS A 131 41.06 75.10 -42.87
C LYS A 131 40.57 74.35 -41.63
N LYS A 132 41.47 74.06 -40.68
CA LYS A 132 41.09 73.53 -39.36
C LYS A 132 40.77 74.66 -38.39
N ILE A 133 40.09 74.32 -37.30
CA ILE A 133 39.77 75.26 -36.24
C ILE A 133 41.08 75.71 -35.59
N LYS A 134 41.38 77.02 -35.70
CA LYS A 134 42.54 77.63 -35.05
C LYS A 134 42.14 78.12 -33.67
N SER A 135 42.78 77.59 -32.63
CA SER A 135 42.71 78.17 -31.29
C SER A 135 43.79 79.24 -31.14
N PHE A 136 43.41 80.44 -30.72
CA PHE A 136 44.34 81.49 -30.35
C PHE A 136 44.53 81.47 -28.83
N THR A 137 45.78 81.49 -28.36
CA THR A 137 46.06 81.70 -26.93
C THR A 137 45.71 83.13 -26.54
N TRP A 138 45.21 83.33 -25.32
CA TRP A 138 44.86 84.66 -24.79
C TRP A 138 46.01 85.67 -24.91
N GLU A 139 47.24 85.23 -24.62
CA GLU A 139 48.47 86.05 -24.75
C GLU A 139 48.70 86.57 -26.18
N LYS A 140 48.47 85.73 -27.20
CA LYS A 140 48.60 86.13 -28.60
C LYS A 140 47.53 87.13 -29.02
N LEU A 141 46.29 86.95 -28.55
CA LEU A 141 45.21 87.91 -28.84
C LEU A 141 45.52 89.28 -28.21
N LEU A 142 46.01 89.29 -26.97
CA LEU A 142 46.38 90.49 -26.25
C LEU A 142 47.54 91.23 -26.95
N LEU A 143 48.59 90.51 -27.39
CA LEU A 143 49.70 91.09 -28.16
C LEU A 143 49.24 91.70 -29.50
N ILE A 144 48.34 91.02 -30.23
CA ILE A 144 47.79 91.54 -31.49
C ILE A 144 46.96 92.79 -31.22
N ALA A 145 46.13 92.80 -30.18
CA ALA A 145 45.32 93.95 -29.80
C ALA A 145 46.17 95.17 -29.42
N ILE A 146 47.23 94.98 -28.61
CA ILE A 146 48.19 96.03 -28.27
C ILE A 146 48.88 96.57 -29.53
N GLY A 147 49.32 95.69 -30.43
CA GLY A 147 49.93 96.08 -31.70
C GLY A 147 49.00 96.93 -32.57
N CYS A 148 47.74 96.54 -32.71
CA CYS A 148 46.73 97.32 -33.44
C CYS A 148 46.47 98.69 -32.78
N LEU A 149 46.40 98.74 -31.44
CA LEU A 149 46.24 99.99 -30.70
C LEU A 149 47.44 100.93 -30.92
N LEU A 150 48.67 100.41 -30.88
CA LEU A 150 49.88 101.19 -31.11
C LEU A 150 49.90 101.81 -32.51
N VAL A 151 49.58 101.01 -33.55
CA VAL A 151 49.46 101.52 -34.92
C VAL A 151 48.36 102.57 -35.03
N PHE A 152 47.20 102.36 -34.39
CA PHE A 152 46.11 103.32 -34.39
C PHE A 152 46.53 104.66 -33.75
N VAL A 153 47.11 104.63 -32.55
CA VAL A 153 47.58 105.83 -31.83
C VAL A 153 48.67 106.55 -32.63
N ALA A 154 49.61 105.82 -33.20
CA ALA A 154 50.66 106.38 -34.06
C ALA A 154 50.06 107.04 -35.31
N THR A 155 49.06 106.42 -35.93
CA THR A 155 48.39 106.97 -37.12
C THR A 155 47.62 108.25 -36.79
N VAL A 156 46.89 108.27 -35.66
CA VAL A 156 46.20 109.47 -35.18
C VAL A 156 47.18 110.60 -34.89
N ASN A 157 48.35 110.30 -34.32
CA ASN A 157 49.41 111.29 -34.09
C ASN A 157 50.04 111.84 -35.39
N CYS A 158 50.04 111.05 -36.48
CA CYS A 158 50.46 111.53 -37.79
C CYS A 158 49.42 112.47 -38.42
N VAL A 159 48.12 112.16 -38.27
CA VAL A 159 47.04 112.99 -38.84
C VAL A 159 46.82 114.27 -38.03
N LYS A 160 46.93 114.19 -36.71
CA LYS A 160 46.80 115.32 -35.79
C LYS A 160 48.13 115.54 -35.07
N ALA A 161 48.92 116.48 -35.59
CA ALA A 161 50.19 116.87 -35.00
C ALA A 161 50.04 117.18 -33.49
N LYS A 162 51.01 116.74 -32.70
CA LYS A 162 51.02 116.83 -31.22
C LYS A 162 49.94 116.03 -30.49
N PHE A 163 49.20 115.12 -31.12
CA PHE A 163 48.14 114.37 -30.43
C PHE A 163 48.64 113.65 -29.16
N ILE A 164 49.75 112.90 -29.25
CA ILE A 164 50.33 112.19 -28.09
C ILE A 164 50.76 113.19 -27.00
N ILE A 165 51.42 114.28 -27.40
CA ILE A 165 51.89 115.31 -26.47
C ILE A 165 50.73 115.97 -25.73
N ASN A 166 49.65 116.29 -26.44
CA ASN A 166 48.45 116.93 -25.88
C ASN A 166 47.66 115.99 -24.96
N VAL A 167 47.51 114.72 -25.34
CA VAL A 167 46.76 113.73 -24.56
C VAL A 167 47.48 113.41 -23.25
N PHE A 168 48.82 113.24 -23.30
CA PHE A 168 49.63 112.91 -22.12
C PHE A 168 50.18 114.13 -21.38
N ARG A 169 49.88 115.35 -21.85
CA ARG A 169 50.36 116.65 -21.29
C ARG A 169 51.88 116.67 -21.06
N LEU A 170 52.64 116.17 -22.02
CA LEU A 170 54.10 116.08 -21.93
C LEU A 170 54.73 117.44 -22.28
N ASN A 171 55.60 117.98 -21.41
CA ASN A 171 56.45 119.13 -21.74
C ASN A 171 57.74 118.64 -22.41
N VAL A 172 57.80 118.74 -23.74
CA VAL A 172 58.88 118.22 -24.58
C VAL A 172 59.45 119.33 -25.45
N SER A 173 60.74 119.26 -25.78
CA SER A 173 61.40 120.20 -26.69
C SER A 173 60.99 119.95 -28.15
N ASP A 174 61.13 120.96 -29.02
CA ASP A 174 60.77 120.85 -30.45
C ASP A 174 61.48 119.69 -31.17
N SER A 175 62.73 119.39 -30.77
CA SER A 175 63.47 118.24 -31.31
C SER A 175 62.83 116.91 -30.92
N THR A 176 62.38 116.77 -29.67
CA THR A 176 61.70 115.54 -29.20
C THR A 176 60.31 115.38 -29.80
N GLU A 177 59.59 116.47 -30.05
CA GLU A 177 58.33 116.43 -30.79
C GLU A 177 58.53 115.89 -32.21
N THR A 178 59.54 116.40 -32.90
CA THR A 178 59.88 115.97 -34.27
C THR A 178 60.22 114.47 -34.30
N ILE A 179 60.98 113.98 -33.31
CA ILE A 179 61.29 112.55 -33.15
C ILE A 179 60.02 111.73 -32.93
N ILE A 180 59.10 112.17 -32.05
CA ILE A 180 57.84 111.48 -31.78
C ILE A 180 56.98 111.38 -33.06
N TYR A 181 56.95 112.43 -33.88
CA TYR A 181 56.23 112.42 -35.14
C TYR A 181 56.83 111.43 -36.14
N PHE A 182 58.15 111.45 -36.36
CA PHE A 182 58.81 110.49 -37.28
C PHE A 182 58.71 109.04 -36.79
N LEU A 183 58.79 108.81 -35.48
CA LEU A 183 58.57 107.48 -34.90
C LEU A 183 57.12 107.00 -35.14
N SER A 184 56.14 107.88 -34.95
CA SER A 184 54.73 107.59 -35.23
C SER A 184 54.51 107.28 -36.71
N LEU A 185 55.18 108.00 -37.60
CA LEU A 185 55.12 107.76 -39.04
C LEU A 185 55.70 106.39 -39.40
N ALA A 186 56.86 106.04 -38.84
CA ALA A 186 57.49 104.74 -39.06
C ALA A 186 56.59 103.59 -38.58
N ILE A 187 56.02 103.70 -37.37
CA ILE A 187 55.09 102.69 -36.82
C ILE A 187 53.85 102.55 -37.70
N SER A 188 53.30 103.66 -38.21
CA SER A 188 52.12 103.65 -39.07
C SER A 188 52.42 102.98 -40.41
N ILE A 189 53.56 103.28 -41.04
CA ILE A 189 53.98 102.65 -42.30
C ILE A 189 54.20 101.15 -42.11
N ILE A 190 54.89 100.73 -41.04
CA ILE A 190 55.09 99.31 -40.72
C ILE A 190 53.74 98.62 -40.48
N GLY A 191 52.82 99.28 -39.78
CA GLY A 191 51.45 98.80 -39.58
C GLY A 191 50.69 98.58 -40.88
N ILE A 192 50.77 99.52 -41.82
CA ILE A 192 50.12 99.42 -43.14
C ILE A 192 50.74 98.29 -43.97
N ILE A 193 52.07 98.20 -44.02
CA ILE A 193 52.77 97.13 -44.77
C ILE A 193 52.40 95.75 -44.21
N THR A 194 52.43 95.57 -42.90
CA THR A 194 52.08 94.30 -42.26
C THR A 194 50.61 93.93 -42.49
N PHE A 195 49.71 94.92 -42.47
CA PHE A 195 48.30 94.73 -42.83
C PHE A 195 48.13 94.31 -44.29
N ALA A 196 48.84 94.95 -45.22
CA ALA A 196 48.81 94.62 -46.65
C ALA A 196 49.31 93.19 -46.92
N PHE A 197 50.46 92.79 -46.36
CA PHE A 197 51.00 91.43 -46.50
C PHE A 197 50.04 90.36 -45.94
N LYS A 198 49.43 90.59 -44.77
CA LYS A 198 48.42 89.68 -44.22
C LYS A 198 47.16 89.63 -45.09
N SER A 199 46.75 90.77 -45.65
CA SER A 199 45.55 90.87 -46.49
C SER A 199 45.69 90.13 -47.82
N ILE A 200 46.86 90.19 -48.48
CA ILE A 200 47.13 89.44 -49.74
C ILE A 200 46.89 87.94 -49.55
N ARG A 201 47.36 87.39 -48.42
CA ARG A 201 47.17 85.97 -48.09
C ARG A 201 45.73 85.61 -47.75
N ILE A 202 44.97 86.54 -47.19
CA ILE A 202 43.53 86.37 -46.93
C ILE A 202 42.77 86.38 -48.27
N VAL A 203 43.07 87.32 -49.17
CA VAL A 203 42.41 87.46 -50.49
C VAL A 203 42.67 86.25 -51.39
N ASN A 204 43.91 85.75 -51.47
CA ASN A 204 44.22 84.52 -52.23
C ASN A 204 43.47 83.28 -51.71
N ASN A 205 43.07 83.29 -50.44
CA ASN A 205 42.32 82.21 -49.79
C ASN A 205 40.80 82.47 -49.73
N PHE A 206 40.29 83.53 -50.37
CA PHE A 206 38.89 83.94 -50.37
C PHE A 206 38.15 83.44 -51.63
N LYS A 207 38.23 82.14 -51.94
CA LYS A 207 37.22 81.47 -52.77
C LYS A 207 36.27 80.73 -51.82
N ILE A 208 34.99 81.10 -51.84
CA ILE A 208 33.93 80.40 -51.11
C ILE A 208 33.75 79.03 -51.78
N SER A 209 34.50 78.03 -51.32
CA SER A 209 34.20 76.63 -51.61
C SER A 209 33.06 76.21 -50.68
N LYS A 210 31.92 75.82 -51.27
CA LYS A 210 30.68 75.36 -50.61
C LYS A 210 30.81 74.00 -49.91
N LEU A 211 32.00 73.66 -49.40
CA LEU A 211 32.31 72.38 -48.76
C LEU A 211 32.81 72.65 -47.33
N ASN A 212 31.87 72.65 -46.38
CA ASN A 212 32.19 72.57 -44.95
C ASN A 212 32.36 71.08 -44.61
N ILE A 213 33.60 70.63 -44.41
CA ILE A 213 33.93 69.22 -44.10
C ILE A 213 33.72 68.88 -42.61
N ASN A 214 33.25 69.84 -41.80
CA ASN A 214 33.12 69.66 -40.35
C ASN A 214 31.75 69.13 -39.88
N ASN A 215 30.76 68.97 -40.77
CA ASN A 215 29.50 68.32 -40.42
C ASN A 215 29.35 67.03 -41.23
N ALA A 216 29.20 65.91 -40.54
CA ALA A 216 28.90 64.60 -41.11
C ALA A 216 27.47 64.47 -41.69
N GLU A 217 26.81 65.61 -41.95
CA GLU A 217 25.57 65.72 -42.70
C GLU A 217 25.82 66.64 -43.88
N ILE A 218 26.43 66.10 -44.94
CA ILE A 218 26.38 66.73 -46.24
C ILE A 218 25.05 66.30 -46.85
N GLU A 219 24.13 67.24 -47.08
CA GLU A 219 23.00 67.03 -48.01
C GLU A 219 23.57 66.49 -49.32
N ILE A 220 23.38 65.19 -49.54
CA ILE A 220 23.82 64.47 -50.73
C ILE A 220 22.99 65.03 -51.88
N SER A 221 23.57 65.96 -52.64
CA SER A 221 22.95 66.46 -53.87
C SER A 221 23.07 65.36 -54.93
N PRO A 222 21.95 64.84 -55.49
CA PRO A 222 21.97 63.68 -56.39
C PRO A 222 22.66 63.92 -57.74
N GLU A 223 23.16 65.13 -58.03
CA GLU A 223 23.67 65.50 -59.35
C GLU A 223 25.21 65.46 -59.51
N ILE A 224 25.99 65.01 -58.52
CA ILE A 224 27.46 64.99 -58.63
C ILE A 224 28.03 63.57 -58.49
N ASN A 225 28.17 62.85 -59.61
CA ASN A 225 28.90 61.58 -59.72
C ASN A 225 30.42 61.77 -59.88
N LYS A 226 31.07 62.52 -58.98
CA LYS A 226 32.54 62.70 -59.00
C LYS A 226 33.17 62.09 -57.75
N SER A 227 34.22 61.28 -57.93
CA SER A 227 35.07 60.77 -56.83
C SER A 227 35.61 61.95 -56.02
N VAL A 228 35.50 61.85 -54.70
CA VAL A 228 35.93 62.84 -53.71
C VAL A 228 37.45 62.96 -53.73
N LEU A 229 38.18 61.84 -53.76
CA LEU A 229 39.64 61.86 -53.84
C LEU A 229 40.12 62.57 -55.11
N ASN A 230 39.48 62.31 -56.25
CA ASN A 230 39.80 62.97 -57.52
C ASN A 230 39.40 64.45 -57.53
N HIS A 231 38.26 64.81 -56.93
CA HIS A 231 37.85 66.22 -56.80
C HIS A 231 38.86 67.03 -55.97
N ASN A 232 39.45 66.41 -54.95
CA ASN A 232 40.43 67.01 -54.05
C ASN A 232 41.89 66.67 -54.40
N LEU A 233 42.17 66.20 -55.62
CA LEU A 233 43.51 65.78 -56.05
C LEU A 233 44.57 66.89 -55.85
N GLU A 234 44.24 68.15 -56.11
CA GLU A 234 45.16 69.28 -55.89
C GLU A 234 45.61 69.39 -54.42
N GLU A 235 44.72 69.13 -53.47
CA GLU A 235 45.04 69.14 -52.03
C GLU A 235 45.93 67.95 -51.64
N ILE A 236 45.66 66.77 -52.21
CA ILE A 236 46.48 65.57 -51.99
C ILE A 236 47.89 65.78 -52.57
N LEU A 237 48.00 66.33 -53.78
CA LEU A 237 49.29 66.66 -54.39
C LEU A 237 50.06 67.70 -53.57
N TYR A 238 49.39 68.77 -53.12
CA TYR A 238 49.98 69.78 -52.25
C TYR A 238 50.45 69.19 -50.92
N PHE A 239 49.66 68.31 -50.31
CA PHE A 239 50.02 67.62 -49.08
C PHE A 239 51.32 66.84 -49.26
N PHE A 240 51.46 66.04 -50.32
CA PHE A 240 52.70 65.29 -50.55
C PHE A 240 53.86 66.16 -51.03
N GLU A 241 53.61 67.29 -51.69
CA GLU A 241 54.63 68.27 -52.07
C GLU A 241 55.31 68.90 -50.84
N VAL A 242 54.53 69.28 -49.82
CA VAL A 242 55.04 70.01 -48.64
C VAL A 242 55.47 69.09 -47.48
N THR A 243 54.84 67.92 -47.34
CA THR A 243 55.17 66.98 -46.25
C THR A 243 56.37 66.08 -46.59
N ARG A 244 56.93 65.39 -45.58
CA ARG A 244 58.02 64.43 -45.79
C ARG A 244 57.56 62.99 -46.01
N TYR A 245 56.26 62.71 -45.84
CA TYR A 245 55.72 61.36 -45.97
C TYR A 245 55.99 60.75 -47.34
N ASN A 246 56.49 59.52 -47.35
CA ASN A 246 56.78 58.75 -48.56
C ASN A 246 56.29 57.30 -48.49
N VAL A 247 55.81 56.84 -47.33
CA VAL A 247 55.12 55.56 -47.19
C VAL A 247 53.76 55.81 -46.54
N VAL A 248 52.68 55.41 -47.20
CA VAL A 248 51.32 55.51 -46.67
C VAL A 248 50.85 54.11 -46.31
N ILE A 249 50.54 53.87 -45.04
CA ILE A 249 50.01 52.59 -44.56
C ILE A 249 48.51 52.74 -44.42
N ILE A 250 47.77 51.90 -45.13
CA ILE A 250 46.30 51.90 -45.17
C ILE A 250 45.81 50.60 -44.54
N GLU A 251 45.08 50.71 -43.44
CA GLU A 251 44.53 49.60 -42.65
C GLU A 251 43.00 49.65 -42.59
N ASP A 252 42.37 48.51 -42.30
CA ASP A 252 40.92 48.33 -42.09
C ASP A 252 40.03 48.66 -43.30
N LEU A 253 40.62 48.82 -44.48
CA LEU A 253 39.90 49.07 -45.74
C LEU A 253 39.06 47.87 -46.19
N ASP A 254 39.47 46.67 -45.78
CA ASP A 254 38.86 45.39 -46.13
C ASP A 254 37.51 45.10 -45.47
N ARG A 255 37.19 45.79 -44.36
CA ARG A 255 35.90 45.68 -43.66
C ARG A 255 34.72 46.15 -44.51
N PHE A 256 34.96 47.06 -45.46
CA PHE A 256 33.91 47.62 -46.28
C PHE A 256 33.46 46.71 -47.42
N GLN A 257 34.25 45.69 -47.79
CA GLN A 257 34.00 44.77 -48.92
C GLN A 257 33.82 45.45 -50.29
N GLU A 258 34.26 46.71 -50.43
CA GLU A 258 34.21 47.45 -51.69
C GLU A 258 35.58 47.33 -52.39
N THR A 259 35.69 46.59 -53.50
CA THR A 259 36.96 46.45 -54.23
C THR A 259 37.31 47.68 -55.07
N GLU A 260 36.30 48.50 -55.42
CA GLU A 260 36.49 49.68 -56.28
C GLU A 260 37.40 50.74 -55.66
N ILE A 261 37.40 50.89 -54.33
CA ILE A 261 38.25 51.83 -53.61
C ILE A 261 39.75 51.57 -53.83
N PHE A 262 40.15 50.31 -53.99
CA PHE A 262 41.55 49.96 -54.28
C PHE A 262 41.98 50.47 -55.66
N THR A 263 41.06 50.46 -56.64
CA THR A 263 41.31 51.04 -57.97
C THR A 263 41.52 52.54 -57.86
N LYS A 264 40.66 53.26 -57.12
CA LYS A 264 40.77 54.70 -56.90
C LYS A 264 42.07 55.07 -56.17
N LEU A 265 42.44 54.32 -55.13
CA LEU A 265 43.70 54.57 -54.41
C LEU A 265 44.93 54.30 -55.27
N ARG A 266 44.91 53.25 -56.11
CA ARG A 266 45.97 53.01 -57.09
C ARG A 266 46.07 54.14 -58.11
N GLU A 267 44.94 54.62 -58.65
CA GLU A 267 44.90 55.79 -59.55
C GLU A 267 45.50 57.04 -58.88
N ILE A 268 45.10 57.34 -57.65
CA ILE A 268 45.63 58.47 -56.88
C ILE A 268 47.14 58.32 -56.66
N ASN A 269 47.62 57.15 -56.25
CA ASN A 269 49.05 56.90 -56.05
C ASN A 269 49.85 57.05 -57.36
N MET A 270 49.29 56.64 -58.50
CA MET A 270 49.89 56.90 -59.81
C MET A 270 49.94 58.40 -60.13
N LEU A 271 48.86 59.14 -59.89
CA LEU A 271 48.81 60.59 -60.14
C LEU A 271 49.79 61.36 -59.25
N ILE A 272 49.95 60.93 -57.99
CA ILE A 272 50.96 61.46 -57.06
C ILE A 272 52.37 61.25 -57.63
N ASN A 273 52.73 60.01 -57.99
CA ASN A 273 54.07 59.69 -58.46
C ASN A 273 54.40 60.23 -59.87
N ASN A 274 53.39 60.47 -60.73
CA ASN A 274 53.57 61.07 -62.05
C ASN A 274 53.60 62.61 -62.04
N SER A 275 53.25 63.23 -60.91
CA SER A 275 53.26 64.68 -60.78
C SER A 275 54.69 65.22 -60.70
N LYS A 276 55.06 66.10 -61.63
CA LYS A 276 56.37 66.79 -61.62
C LYS A 276 56.60 67.67 -60.37
N LYS A 277 55.55 67.96 -59.59
CA LYS A 277 55.65 68.72 -58.35
C LYS A 277 56.22 67.88 -57.20
N ILE A 278 56.14 66.55 -57.28
CA ILE A 278 56.51 65.64 -56.21
C ILE A 278 57.86 65.00 -56.55
N ASN A 279 58.93 65.48 -55.92
CA ASN A 279 60.31 65.00 -56.16
C ASN A 279 60.68 63.78 -55.30
N LYS A 280 59.72 62.87 -55.04
CA LYS A 280 59.92 61.68 -54.22
C LYS A 280 58.97 60.56 -54.62
N ASP A 281 59.43 59.33 -54.42
CA ASP A 281 58.65 58.12 -54.65
C ASP A 281 57.71 57.86 -53.46
N ILE A 282 56.40 57.84 -53.71
CA ILE A 282 55.38 57.54 -52.70
C ILE A 282 54.93 56.09 -52.87
N VAL A 283 54.94 55.32 -51.78
CA VAL A 283 54.50 53.91 -51.75
C VAL A 283 53.30 53.76 -50.83
N PHE A 284 52.24 53.10 -51.31
CA PHE A 284 51.06 52.74 -50.50
C PHE A 284 51.18 51.27 -50.08
N ILE A 285 51.08 51.01 -48.78
CA ILE A 285 51.06 49.68 -48.19
C ILE A 285 49.64 49.42 -47.67
N TYR A 286 49.02 48.33 -48.11
CA TYR A 286 47.65 47.96 -47.76
C TYR A 286 47.67 46.73 -46.86
N ALA A 287 47.12 46.82 -45.65
CA ALA A 287 46.89 45.67 -44.79
C ALA A 287 45.47 45.13 -45.02
N ILE A 288 45.36 43.95 -45.64
CA ILE A 288 44.09 43.43 -46.13
C ILE A 288 43.90 41.93 -45.88
N ARG A 289 42.64 41.47 -45.79
CA ARG A 289 42.29 40.04 -45.85
C ARG A 289 42.56 39.40 -47.20
N ASP A 290 42.86 38.09 -47.18
CA ASP A 290 43.12 37.30 -48.40
C ASP A 290 41.89 37.15 -49.31
N ASP A 291 40.68 37.21 -48.75
CA ASP A 291 39.39 36.86 -49.38
C ASP A 291 38.65 38.05 -50.00
N ILE A 292 39.19 39.27 -49.93
CA ILE A 292 38.53 40.49 -50.46
C ILE A 292 38.35 40.43 -51.97
N PHE A 293 39.30 39.81 -52.69
CA PHE A 293 39.26 39.73 -54.15
C PHE A 293 38.76 38.35 -54.56
N ILE A 294 37.61 38.34 -55.24
CA ILE A 294 37.04 37.14 -55.85
C ILE A 294 37.81 36.91 -57.16
N ASN A 295 38.80 35.98 -57.17
CA ASN A 295 39.66 35.55 -58.30
C ASN A 295 41.04 36.25 -58.45
N LYS A 296 41.74 36.01 -59.58
CA LYS A 296 43.12 36.43 -59.91
C LYS A 296 43.36 37.95 -60.00
N GLU A 297 42.43 38.78 -59.51
CA GLU A 297 42.47 40.23 -59.70
C GLU A 297 43.49 40.93 -58.79
N ARG A 298 43.78 40.38 -57.61
CA ARG A 298 44.73 40.97 -56.64
C ARG A 298 46.13 41.23 -57.21
N THR A 299 46.63 40.39 -58.12
CA THR A 299 47.96 40.58 -58.77
C THR A 299 47.95 41.68 -59.84
N LYS A 300 46.78 42.17 -60.25
CA LYS A 300 46.66 43.35 -61.13
C LYS A 300 46.72 44.67 -60.34
N PHE A 301 46.35 44.64 -59.06
CA PHE A 301 46.24 45.83 -58.22
C PHE A 301 47.51 46.17 -57.44
N PHE A 302 48.28 45.17 -57.03
CA PHE A 302 49.47 45.37 -56.20
C PHE A 302 50.72 44.99 -56.98
N ASP A 303 51.76 45.82 -56.85
CA ASP A 303 53.05 45.60 -57.49
C ASP A 303 53.90 44.59 -56.69
N PHE A 304 53.59 44.41 -55.39
CA PHE A 304 54.19 43.39 -54.54
C PHE A 304 53.19 42.88 -53.49
N LEU A 305 53.17 41.56 -53.26
CA LEU A 305 52.30 40.89 -52.29
C LEU A 305 53.15 40.19 -51.23
N ILE A 306 52.87 40.48 -49.96
CA ILE A 306 53.51 39.85 -48.81
C ILE A 306 52.45 39.04 -48.07
N PRO A 307 52.45 37.69 -48.21
CA PRO A 307 51.51 36.84 -47.48
C PRO A 307 51.95 36.71 -46.02
N VAL A 308 51.07 37.02 -45.09
CA VAL A 308 51.27 36.94 -43.65
C VAL A 308 50.61 35.68 -43.13
N ILE A 309 51.46 34.76 -42.66
CA ILE A 309 51.04 33.51 -42.03
C ILE A 309 50.47 33.84 -40.64
N PRO A 310 49.27 33.35 -40.30
CA PRO A 310 48.68 33.53 -38.97
C PRO A 310 49.58 33.00 -37.88
N VAL A 311 49.75 33.78 -36.81
CA VAL A 311 50.51 33.38 -35.61
C VAL A 311 49.78 32.24 -34.88
N ILE A 312 48.44 32.24 -34.91
CA ILE A 312 47.58 31.14 -34.46
C ILE A 312 46.78 30.58 -35.63
N ASN A 313 46.62 29.26 -35.61
CA ASN A 313 45.61 28.51 -36.32
C ASN A 313 45.08 27.41 -35.37
N THR A 314 44.08 26.66 -35.81
CA THR A 314 43.47 25.57 -35.02
C THR A 314 44.45 24.44 -34.64
N SER A 315 45.61 24.35 -35.28
CA SER A 315 46.60 23.29 -35.03
C SER A 315 47.65 23.67 -33.98
N ASN A 316 47.86 24.96 -33.71
CA ASN A 316 48.83 25.44 -32.71
C ASN A 316 48.18 26.31 -31.60
N SER A 317 46.90 26.65 -31.71
CA SER A 317 46.14 27.36 -30.69
C SER A 317 46.18 26.64 -29.34
N ASN A 318 46.24 25.31 -29.35
CA ASN A 318 46.32 24.47 -28.16
C ASN A 318 47.54 24.80 -27.29
N GLU A 319 48.76 24.69 -27.84
CA GLU A 319 50.00 24.90 -27.09
C GLU A 319 50.05 26.31 -26.48
N ILE A 320 49.59 27.31 -27.25
CA ILE A 320 49.56 28.70 -26.80
C ILE A 320 48.53 28.88 -25.69
N LEU A 321 47.30 28.38 -25.87
CA LEU A 321 46.26 28.44 -24.85
C LEU A 321 46.67 27.71 -23.56
N GLN A 322 47.33 26.56 -23.68
CA GLN A 322 47.81 25.77 -22.57
C GLN A 322 48.89 26.51 -21.77
N ASN A 323 49.87 27.12 -22.46
CA ASN A 323 50.94 27.89 -21.82
C ASN A 323 50.38 29.10 -21.05
N GLU A 324 49.45 29.85 -21.65
CA GLU A 324 48.84 31.02 -21.02
C GLU A 324 47.93 30.62 -19.86
N ILE A 325 47.06 29.60 -20.02
CA ILE A 325 46.16 29.13 -18.96
C ILE A 325 46.92 28.59 -17.75
N ARG A 326 48.02 27.85 -17.94
CA ARG A 326 48.84 27.33 -16.83
C ARG A 326 49.35 28.43 -15.91
N SER A 327 49.47 29.67 -16.41
CA SER A 327 49.89 30.82 -15.60
C SER A 327 48.75 31.49 -14.82
N ILE A 328 47.49 31.18 -15.15
CA ILE A 328 46.29 31.91 -14.68
C ILE A 328 45.29 30.97 -13.96
N ALA A 329 45.31 29.67 -14.23
CA ALA A 329 44.38 28.67 -13.69
C ALA A 329 45.10 27.36 -13.32
N ASP A 330 44.74 26.81 -12.15
CA ASP A 330 45.36 25.60 -11.61
C ASP A 330 44.47 24.34 -11.75
N LYS A 331 43.20 24.52 -12.14
CA LYS A 331 42.17 23.46 -12.15
C LYS A 331 41.43 23.38 -13.49
N VAL A 332 42.18 23.26 -14.59
CA VAL A 332 41.65 23.08 -15.95
C VAL A 332 42.33 21.85 -16.57
N SER A 333 41.53 20.93 -17.10
CA SER A 333 42.03 19.71 -17.74
C SER A 333 42.70 19.99 -19.09
N GLU A 334 43.73 19.20 -19.44
CA GLU A 334 44.34 19.28 -20.78
C GLU A 334 43.34 18.88 -21.88
N SER A 335 42.44 17.93 -21.59
CA SER A 335 41.39 17.51 -22.53
C SER A 335 40.41 18.64 -22.87
N LEU A 336 40.00 19.48 -21.91
CA LEU A 336 39.18 20.65 -22.23
C LEU A 336 39.93 21.58 -23.19
N ILE A 337 41.21 21.86 -22.91
CA ILE A 337 42.05 22.76 -23.70
C ILE A 337 42.19 22.22 -25.14
N ASP A 338 42.44 20.92 -25.29
CA ASP A 338 42.47 20.22 -26.57
C ASP A 338 41.17 20.44 -27.35
N ASP A 339 40.04 20.16 -26.72
CA ASP A 339 38.73 20.26 -27.36
C ASP A 339 38.33 21.69 -27.76
N ILE A 340 38.55 22.69 -26.90
CA ILE A 340 38.16 24.08 -27.18
C ILE A 340 39.13 24.78 -28.15
N SER A 341 40.41 24.41 -28.14
CA SER A 341 41.42 25.02 -29.00
C SER A 341 41.12 24.83 -30.49
N LEU A 342 40.42 23.75 -30.85
CA LEU A 342 39.94 23.47 -32.21
C LEU A 342 39.01 24.56 -32.77
N PHE A 343 38.39 25.35 -31.90
CA PHE A 343 37.48 26.43 -32.28
C PHE A 343 38.09 27.84 -32.12
N ILE A 344 39.36 27.93 -31.71
CA ILE A 344 40.08 29.19 -31.54
C ILE A 344 41.15 29.27 -32.63
N ASP A 345 40.92 30.13 -33.62
CA ASP A 345 41.77 30.30 -34.79
C ASP A 345 42.44 31.68 -34.88
N GLU A 346 42.19 32.58 -33.92
CA GLU A 346 42.74 33.93 -33.89
C GLU A 346 43.31 34.33 -32.52
N MET A 347 44.50 34.97 -32.51
CA MET A 347 45.16 35.49 -31.30
C MET A 347 44.31 36.49 -30.51
N ARG A 348 43.59 37.40 -31.19
CA ARG A 348 42.73 38.39 -30.51
C ARG A 348 41.59 37.72 -29.76
N LEU A 349 40.99 36.69 -30.37
CA LEU A 349 39.95 35.90 -29.74
C LEU A 349 40.49 35.16 -28.52
N LEU A 350 41.64 34.51 -28.64
CA LEU A 350 42.32 33.83 -27.53
C LEU A 350 42.58 34.79 -26.36
N TYR A 351 43.18 35.94 -26.62
CA TYR A 351 43.44 36.95 -25.58
C TYR A 351 42.16 37.51 -24.97
N ASN A 352 41.10 37.70 -25.75
CA ASN A 352 39.82 38.12 -25.19
C ASN A 352 39.21 37.06 -24.27
N ILE A 353 39.27 35.78 -24.67
CA ILE A 353 38.85 34.64 -23.84
C ILE A 353 39.62 34.63 -22.50
N LEU A 354 40.95 34.76 -22.53
CA LEU A 354 41.78 34.78 -21.32
C LEU A 354 41.45 35.98 -20.41
N ASN A 355 41.31 37.17 -21.00
CA ASN A 355 40.95 38.39 -20.27
C ASN A 355 39.57 38.25 -19.60
N GLU A 356 38.55 37.79 -20.35
CA GLU A 356 37.22 37.57 -19.80
C GLU A 356 37.19 36.48 -18.74
N PHE A 357 37.93 35.40 -18.93
CA PHE A 357 38.06 34.32 -17.95
C PHE A 357 38.62 34.85 -16.63
N GLN A 358 39.68 35.68 -16.66
CA GLN A 358 40.22 36.30 -15.45
C GLN A 358 39.20 37.21 -14.74
N ILE A 359 38.45 38.01 -15.51
CA ILE A 359 37.42 38.90 -14.96
C ILE A 359 36.32 38.08 -14.28
N TYR A 360 35.77 37.08 -14.96
CA TYR A 360 34.69 36.26 -14.41
C TYR A 360 35.15 35.42 -13.22
N LYS A 361 36.39 34.91 -13.25
CA LYS A 361 37.00 34.19 -12.12
C LYS A 361 37.11 35.05 -10.86
N GLN A 362 37.30 36.36 -11.00
CA GLN A 362 37.35 37.29 -9.86
C GLN A 362 35.97 37.72 -9.36
N LEU A 363 34.98 37.83 -10.26
CA LEU A 363 33.64 38.33 -9.94
C LEU A 363 32.67 37.25 -9.44
N LEU A 364 32.82 36.01 -9.92
CA LEU A 364 31.98 34.88 -9.52
C LEU A 364 32.53 34.16 -8.28
N SER A 365 31.70 33.31 -7.67
CA SER A 365 32.08 32.58 -6.45
C SER A 365 33.34 31.71 -6.66
N ARG A 366 34.21 31.68 -5.64
CA ARG A 366 35.46 30.89 -5.65
C ARG A 366 35.22 29.38 -5.74
N ASP A 367 34.01 28.93 -5.44
CA ASP A 367 33.64 27.51 -5.41
C ASP A 367 33.23 26.95 -6.77
N LEU A 368 33.10 27.80 -7.81
CA LEU A 368 32.74 27.36 -9.16
C LEU A 368 33.90 26.65 -9.87
N SER A 369 33.56 25.62 -10.67
CA SER A 369 34.55 24.93 -11.51
C SER A 369 35.20 25.87 -12.53
N GLN A 370 36.53 26.00 -12.47
CA GLN A 370 37.31 26.79 -13.42
C GLN A 370 37.22 26.23 -14.84
N GLU A 371 37.09 24.91 -14.97
CA GLU A 371 36.93 24.21 -16.25
C GLU A 371 35.61 24.59 -16.93
N LYS A 372 34.49 24.51 -16.20
CA LYS A 372 33.18 24.93 -16.71
C LYS A 372 33.12 26.42 -17.01
N LEU A 373 33.78 27.23 -16.18
CA LEU A 373 33.88 28.68 -16.41
C LEU A 373 34.61 28.97 -17.72
N LEU A 374 35.76 28.35 -17.95
CA LEU A 374 36.50 28.52 -19.20
C LEU A 374 35.67 28.10 -20.42
N ALA A 375 34.96 26.96 -20.32
CA ALA A 375 34.07 26.48 -21.37
C ALA A 375 32.94 27.49 -21.71
N ILE A 376 32.30 28.08 -20.69
CA ILE A 376 31.28 29.12 -20.85
C ILE A 376 31.86 30.36 -21.51
N ILE A 377 33.06 30.80 -21.12
CA ILE A 377 33.71 31.99 -21.69
C ILE A 377 34.13 31.75 -23.14
N VAL A 378 34.64 30.57 -23.47
CA VAL A 378 34.92 30.16 -24.84
C VAL A 378 33.62 30.19 -25.67
N TYR A 379 32.55 29.59 -25.16
CA TYR A 379 31.25 29.61 -25.81
C TYR A 379 30.72 31.05 -26.01
N LYS A 380 30.86 31.93 -25.01
CA LYS A 380 30.51 33.36 -25.11
C LYS A 380 31.26 34.08 -26.23
N ASN A 381 32.56 33.80 -26.37
CA ASN A 381 33.41 34.48 -27.34
C ASN A 381 33.23 33.97 -28.77
N ILE A 382 32.93 32.67 -28.94
CA ILE A 382 32.71 32.05 -30.25
C ILE A 382 31.26 32.22 -30.71
N CYS A 383 30.30 32.15 -29.77
CA CYS A 383 28.85 32.22 -30.04
C CYS A 383 28.18 33.38 -29.28
N PRO A 384 28.61 34.65 -29.46
CA PRO A 384 28.16 35.78 -28.64
C PRO A 384 26.65 36.03 -28.73
N ASN A 385 26.05 35.90 -29.92
CA ASN A 385 24.61 36.08 -30.10
C ASN A 385 23.78 35.03 -29.36
N ASP A 386 24.25 33.77 -29.34
CA ASP A 386 23.57 32.69 -28.63
C ASP A 386 23.76 32.81 -27.12
N PHE A 387 24.93 33.26 -26.67
CA PHE A 387 25.18 33.58 -25.26
C PHE A 387 24.28 34.70 -24.73
N VAL A 388 24.00 35.73 -25.55
CA VAL A 388 23.03 36.78 -25.18
C VAL A 388 21.63 36.18 -25.06
N LYS A 389 21.20 35.36 -26.03
CA LYS A 389 19.90 34.66 -25.97
C LYS A 389 19.78 33.74 -24.75
N LEU A 390 20.88 33.09 -24.36
CA LEU A 390 20.94 32.21 -23.19
C LEU A 390 20.49 32.93 -21.90
N SER A 391 20.79 34.23 -21.77
CA SER A 391 20.34 35.04 -20.62
C SER A 391 18.82 35.28 -20.58
N ASN A 392 18.13 35.12 -21.72
CA ASN A 392 16.69 35.27 -21.86
C ASN A 392 15.97 33.91 -22.02
N TYR A 393 16.60 32.79 -21.66
CA TYR A 393 16.06 31.44 -21.84
C TYR A 393 15.75 31.09 -23.31
N GLU A 394 16.62 31.54 -24.22
CA GLU A 394 16.52 31.27 -25.65
C GLU A 394 17.89 30.82 -26.21
N GLY A 395 17.91 30.29 -27.44
CA GLY A 395 19.14 29.93 -28.14
C GLY A 395 19.47 28.44 -28.07
N VAL A 396 20.43 28.03 -28.90
CA VAL A 396 20.71 26.61 -29.20
C VAL A 396 21.13 25.84 -27.95
N LEU A 397 21.99 26.45 -27.11
CA LEU A 397 22.43 25.82 -25.87
C LEU A 397 21.27 25.62 -24.88
N TYR A 398 20.43 26.66 -24.69
CA TYR A 398 19.27 26.59 -23.80
C TYR A 398 18.25 25.55 -24.28
N GLU A 399 17.85 25.62 -25.55
CA GLU A 399 16.88 24.70 -26.16
C GLU A 399 17.33 23.24 -26.01
N THR A 400 18.63 22.98 -26.20
CA THR A 400 19.21 21.65 -26.04
C THR A 400 19.15 21.15 -24.59
N ILE A 401 19.51 21.99 -23.62
CA ILE A 401 19.39 21.64 -22.20
C ILE A 401 17.92 21.43 -21.83
N ASN A 402 17.00 22.24 -22.37
CA ASN A 402 15.58 22.13 -22.06
C ASN A 402 14.90 20.88 -22.66
N LYS A 403 15.45 20.27 -23.73
CA LYS A 403 15.00 18.96 -24.23
C LYS A 403 15.08 17.87 -23.15
N LYS A 404 15.97 18.01 -22.15
CA LYS A 404 16.00 17.14 -20.96
C LYS A 404 14.66 17.12 -20.24
N ASN A 405 14.06 18.29 -20.03
CA ASN A 405 12.79 18.41 -19.31
C ASN A 405 11.63 17.76 -20.07
N GLU A 406 11.69 17.77 -21.41
CA GLU A 406 10.73 17.04 -22.25
C GLU A 406 10.95 15.52 -22.18
N TYR A 407 12.20 15.06 -22.27
CA TYR A 407 12.55 13.65 -22.10
C TYR A 407 12.10 13.10 -20.75
N ILE A 408 12.42 13.80 -19.65
CA ILE A 408 12.03 13.40 -18.29
C ILE A 408 10.51 13.28 -18.19
N ARG A 409 9.74 14.26 -18.68
CA ARG A 409 8.28 14.22 -18.66
C ARG A 409 7.74 12.99 -19.41
N ASN A 410 8.18 12.80 -20.65
CA ASN A 410 7.72 11.68 -21.48
C ASN A 410 8.06 10.31 -20.85
N LYS A 411 9.27 10.17 -20.28
CA LYS A 411 9.70 8.92 -19.67
C LYS A 411 9.01 8.63 -18.34
N ILE A 412 8.78 9.65 -17.52
CA ILE A 412 7.97 9.52 -16.30
C ILE A 412 6.54 9.13 -16.64
N ASP A 413 5.93 9.74 -17.67
CA ASP A 413 4.57 9.40 -18.11
C ASP A 413 4.46 7.95 -18.60
N GLU A 414 5.49 7.44 -19.29
CA GLU A 414 5.58 6.03 -19.68
C GLU A 414 5.61 5.12 -18.44
N ILE A 415 6.49 5.41 -17.47
CA ILE A 415 6.61 4.64 -16.23
C ILE A 415 5.32 4.71 -15.40
N ASN A 416 4.66 5.87 -15.32
CA ASN A 416 3.38 6.04 -14.65
C ASN A 416 2.29 5.14 -15.24
N ARG A 417 2.24 4.99 -16.57
CA ARG A 417 1.30 4.07 -17.23
C ARG A 417 1.60 2.61 -16.87
N GLU A 418 2.86 2.23 -16.73
CA GLU A 418 3.23 0.87 -16.29
C GLU A 418 2.82 0.62 -14.83
N ILE A 419 3.07 1.58 -13.94
CA ILE A 419 2.65 1.50 -12.54
C ILE A 419 1.13 1.39 -12.44
N SER A 420 0.38 2.18 -13.21
CA SER A 420 -1.09 2.10 -13.25
C SER A 420 -1.56 0.69 -13.64
N LYS A 421 -0.96 0.09 -14.68
CA LYS A 421 -1.29 -1.29 -15.09
C LYS A 421 -1.01 -2.31 -13.98
N CYS A 422 0.09 -2.14 -13.24
CA CYS A 422 0.40 -2.98 -12.09
C CYS A 422 -0.62 -2.81 -10.96
N LYS A 423 -0.99 -1.56 -10.62
CA LYS A 423 -2.01 -1.25 -9.61
C LYS A 423 -3.37 -1.86 -9.98
N ASP A 424 -3.82 -1.68 -11.23
CA ASP A 424 -5.07 -2.24 -11.73
C ASP A 424 -5.09 -3.78 -11.63
N ARG A 425 -3.96 -4.43 -11.98
CA ARG A 425 -3.85 -5.89 -11.87
C ARG A 425 -3.86 -6.37 -10.41
N ILE A 426 -3.20 -5.65 -9.50
CA ILE A 426 -3.24 -5.99 -8.06
C ILE A 426 -4.66 -5.86 -7.53
N GLY A 427 -5.36 -4.75 -7.80
CA GLY A 427 -6.73 -4.53 -7.35
C GLY A 427 -7.68 -5.64 -7.85
N LEU A 428 -7.51 -6.07 -9.10
CA LEU A 428 -8.28 -7.19 -9.64
C LEU A 428 -8.00 -8.52 -8.90
N LEU A 429 -6.73 -8.84 -8.61
CA LEU A 429 -6.35 -10.06 -7.89
C LEU A 429 -6.77 -10.03 -6.40
N GLU A 430 -6.66 -8.89 -5.72
CA GLU A 430 -7.05 -8.75 -4.31
C GLU A 430 -8.59 -8.77 -4.13
N SER A 431 -9.34 -8.34 -5.15
CA SER A 431 -10.81 -8.38 -5.15
C SER A 431 -11.42 -9.78 -5.38
N LEU A 432 -10.60 -10.80 -5.65
CA LEU A 432 -11.05 -12.17 -5.86
C LEU A 432 -11.76 -12.69 -4.61
N LYS A 433 -13.07 -12.97 -4.75
CA LYS A 433 -13.89 -13.57 -3.68
C LYS A 433 -13.64 -15.06 -3.51
N ILE A 434 -13.26 -15.74 -4.59
CA ILE A 434 -12.95 -17.17 -4.62
C ILE A 434 -11.45 -17.28 -4.92
N LYS A 435 -10.73 -17.91 -4.00
CA LYS A 435 -9.27 -18.02 -4.04
C LYS A 435 -8.78 -19.47 -4.12
N GLU A 436 -9.69 -20.44 -3.98
CA GLU A 436 -9.39 -21.83 -4.30
C GLU A 436 -9.99 -22.26 -5.63
N LEU A 437 -9.23 -23.07 -6.35
CA LEU A 437 -9.58 -23.54 -7.68
C LEU A 437 -10.72 -24.57 -7.63
N ASP A 438 -10.80 -25.38 -6.57
CA ASP A 438 -11.89 -26.33 -6.36
C ASP A 438 -13.21 -25.64 -5.96
N GLU A 439 -13.14 -24.53 -5.21
CA GLU A 439 -14.30 -23.67 -4.97
C GLU A 439 -14.81 -23.02 -6.27
N LEU A 440 -13.88 -22.60 -7.15
CA LEU A 440 -14.26 -22.07 -8.47
C LEU A 440 -14.96 -23.16 -9.30
N LYS A 441 -14.37 -24.35 -9.45
CA LYS A 441 -15.01 -25.45 -10.18
C LYS A 441 -16.37 -25.81 -9.58
N SER A 442 -16.47 -25.84 -8.25
CA SER A 442 -17.71 -26.09 -7.51
C SER A 442 -18.84 -25.12 -7.89
N LEU A 443 -18.53 -23.84 -8.04
CA LEU A 443 -19.47 -22.81 -8.50
C LEU A 443 -19.97 -23.09 -9.92
N TYR A 444 -19.06 -23.43 -10.83
CA TYR A 444 -19.41 -23.76 -12.22
C TYR A 444 -20.23 -25.03 -12.31
N ILE A 445 -19.87 -26.10 -11.58
CA ILE A 445 -20.64 -27.35 -11.52
C ILE A 445 -22.03 -27.11 -10.92
N PHE A 446 -22.14 -26.31 -9.85
CA PHE A 446 -23.44 -26.00 -9.25
C PHE A 446 -24.37 -25.30 -10.25
N GLN A 447 -23.86 -24.29 -10.97
CA GLN A 447 -24.62 -23.60 -12.01
C GLN A 447 -24.95 -24.53 -13.20
N TYR A 448 -24.04 -25.44 -13.53
CA TYR A 448 -24.22 -26.46 -14.56
C TYR A 448 -25.36 -27.43 -14.19
N ILE A 449 -25.38 -27.94 -12.95
CA ILE A 449 -26.43 -28.84 -12.44
C ILE A 449 -27.78 -28.14 -12.37
N GLY A 450 -27.82 -26.86 -11.97
CA GLY A 450 -29.07 -26.09 -11.89
C GLY A 450 -29.82 -25.96 -13.22
N GLN A 451 -29.14 -26.17 -14.35
CA GLN A 451 -29.73 -26.18 -15.69
C GLN A 451 -30.17 -27.58 -16.15
N LEU A 452 -29.88 -28.62 -15.36
CA LEU A 452 -30.22 -30.01 -15.66
C LEU A 452 -31.47 -30.44 -14.88
N ASN A 453 -32.45 -30.99 -15.59
CA ASN A 453 -33.68 -31.49 -14.96
C ASN A 453 -33.46 -32.88 -14.34
N GLY A 454 -33.81 -33.04 -13.06
CA GLY A 454 -33.85 -34.33 -12.38
C GLY A 454 -32.48 -34.98 -12.18
N PHE A 455 -31.41 -34.19 -12.09
CA PHE A 455 -30.03 -34.63 -11.95
C PHE A 455 -29.80 -35.55 -10.75
N ASN A 456 -29.02 -36.62 -10.96
CA ASN A 456 -28.58 -37.54 -9.92
C ASN A 456 -27.05 -37.70 -9.89
N ALA A 457 -26.45 -38.06 -11.03
CA ALA A 457 -24.99 -38.24 -11.16
C ALA A 457 -24.52 -37.92 -12.60
N PHE A 458 -23.25 -37.55 -12.75
CA PHE A 458 -22.61 -37.41 -14.06
C PHE A 458 -22.15 -38.77 -14.60
N ILE A 459 -22.21 -38.95 -15.92
CA ILE A 459 -21.71 -40.12 -16.62
C ILE A 459 -20.67 -39.69 -17.64
N ILE A 460 -19.46 -40.22 -17.49
CA ILE A 460 -18.34 -40.03 -18.42
C ILE A 460 -17.75 -41.40 -18.70
N ASN A 461 -17.63 -41.78 -19.98
CA ASN A 461 -17.12 -43.10 -20.42
C ASN A 461 -17.78 -44.28 -19.68
N ASP A 462 -19.12 -44.27 -19.58
CA ASP A 462 -19.95 -45.29 -18.91
C ASP A 462 -19.69 -45.50 -17.40
N LYS A 463 -18.94 -44.58 -16.74
CA LYS A 463 -18.78 -44.55 -15.28
C LYS A 463 -19.55 -43.41 -14.66
N GLU A 464 -20.09 -43.66 -13.46
CA GLU A 464 -20.73 -42.65 -12.63
C GLU A 464 -19.71 -41.88 -11.80
N TYR A 465 -19.88 -40.56 -11.77
CA TYR A 465 -19.08 -39.65 -10.97
C TYR A 465 -20.00 -38.81 -10.08
N SER A 466 -19.65 -38.74 -8.80
CA SER A 466 -20.30 -37.85 -7.84
C SER A 466 -19.87 -36.41 -8.05
N TYR A 467 -20.54 -35.49 -7.35
CA TYR A 467 -20.18 -34.07 -7.36
C TYR A 467 -18.71 -33.81 -6.96
N ASN A 468 -18.16 -34.55 -5.99
CA ASN A 468 -16.77 -34.34 -5.56
C ASN A 468 -15.77 -34.87 -6.60
N ASP A 469 -16.11 -35.97 -7.28
CA ASP A 469 -15.19 -36.61 -8.24
C ASP A 469 -14.95 -35.70 -9.46
N VAL A 470 -15.96 -34.91 -9.86
CA VAL A 470 -15.88 -34.03 -11.04
C VAL A 470 -15.07 -32.75 -10.83
N LEU A 471 -14.61 -32.46 -9.60
CA LEU A 471 -13.74 -31.32 -9.30
C LEU A 471 -12.28 -31.58 -9.71
N THR A 472 -11.90 -32.83 -9.98
CA THR A 472 -10.56 -33.15 -10.49
C THR A 472 -10.37 -32.60 -11.91
N ASP A 473 -9.17 -32.09 -12.22
CA ASP A 473 -8.90 -31.44 -13.53
C ASP A 473 -9.19 -32.36 -14.72
N GLU A 474 -8.86 -33.65 -14.60
CA GLU A 474 -9.09 -34.65 -15.65
C GLU A 474 -10.57 -34.81 -15.99
N ILE A 475 -11.44 -34.82 -14.96
CA ILE A 475 -12.87 -35.04 -15.12
C ILE A 475 -13.57 -33.72 -15.49
N PHE A 476 -13.15 -32.61 -14.88
CA PHE A 476 -13.68 -31.28 -15.18
C PHE A 476 -13.46 -30.90 -16.67
N ALA A 477 -12.38 -31.36 -17.31
CA ALA A 477 -12.12 -31.14 -18.73
C ALA A 477 -13.25 -31.64 -19.66
N TYR A 478 -14.03 -32.65 -19.25
CA TYR A 478 -15.18 -33.12 -20.02
C TYR A 478 -16.33 -32.11 -20.05
N PHE A 479 -16.45 -31.27 -19.02
CA PHE A 479 -17.40 -30.15 -18.99
C PHE A 479 -16.99 -29.10 -20.01
N ILE A 480 -15.73 -28.66 -19.99
CA ILE A 480 -15.19 -27.66 -20.92
C ILE A 480 -15.36 -28.12 -22.38
N ASN A 481 -15.10 -29.40 -22.65
CA ASN A 481 -15.22 -30.00 -23.98
C ASN A 481 -16.66 -30.37 -24.39
N ASN A 482 -17.65 -30.18 -23.51
CA ASN A 482 -19.07 -30.51 -23.75
C ASN A 482 -19.30 -31.99 -24.09
N ASN A 483 -18.54 -32.90 -23.49
CA ASN A 483 -18.58 -34.33 -23.78
C ASN A 483 -18.93 -35.14 -22.53
N LEU A 484 -20.13 -34.94 -21.99
CA LEU A 484 -20.62 -35.69 -20.84
C LEU A 484 -22.11 -36.02 -20.95
N SER A 485 -22.51 -37.04 -20.20
CA SER A 485 -23.91 -37.41 -19.99
C SER A 485 -24.26 -37.29 -18.52
N TYR A 486 -25.53 -37.34 -18.18
CA TYR A 486 -25.97 -37.38 -16.79
C TYR A 486 -27.15 -38.33 -16.61
N LYS A 487 -27.30 -38.88 -15.40
CA LYS A 487 -28.50 -39.63 -15.03
C LYS A 487 -29.57 -38.67 -14.57
N PHE A 488 -30.75 -38.78 -15.18
CA PHE A 488 -31.93 -38.08 -14.73
C PHE A 488 -32.99 -39.05 -14.24
N GLN A 489 -33.73 -38.65 -13.21
CA GLN A 489 -34.84 -39.43 -12.67
C GLN A 489 -36.11 -39.16 -13.48
N HIS A 490 -36.65 -40.19 -14.15
CA HIS A 490 -37.95 -40.12 -14.79
C HIS A 490 -39.06 -40.53 -13.80
N ARG A 491 -40.32 -40.13 -14.04
CA ARG A 491 -41.51 -40.34 -13.17
C ARG A 491 -41.75 -41.77 -12.64
N ASN A 492 -41.08 -42.80 -13.18
CA ASN A 492 -41.14 -44.18 -12.72
C ASN A 492 -39.74 -44.65 -12.30
N SER A 493 -39.23 -44.27 -11.12
CA SER A 493 -38.05 -44.78 -10.36
C SER A 493 -36.78 -45.34 -11.06
N TYR A 494 -36.64 -45.21 -12.39
CA TYR A 494 -35.55 -45.71 -13.21
C TYR A 494 -34.75 -44.51 -13.72
N TYR A 495 -33.43 -44.59 -13.57
CA TYR A 495 -32.50 -43.58 -14.02
C TYR A 495 -32.00 -43.92 -15.42
N TYR A 496 -32.07 -42.96 -16.34
CA TYR A 496 -31.56 -43.13 -17.70
C TYR A 496 -30.40 -42.15 -17.96
N PRO A 497 -29.33 -42.61 -18.63
CA PRO A 497 -28.30 -41.72 -19.13
C PRO A 497 -28.88 -40.86 -20.26
N THR A 498 -28.65 -39.55 -20.21
CA THR A 498 -28.93 -38.65 -21.33
C THR A 498 -27.75 -37.74 -21.58
N GLN A 499 -27.48 -37.44 -22.84
CA GLN A 499 -26.38 -36.58 -23.23
C GLN A 499 -26.68 -35.14 -22.82
N VAL A 500 -25.70 -34.45 -22.24
CA VAL A 500 -25.87 -33.04 -21.92
C VAL A 500 -25.77 -32.21 -23.21
N LEU A 501 -26.80 -31.40 -23.48
CA LEU A 501 -26.84 -30.49 -24.63
C LEU A 501 -26.37 -29.06 -24.28
N LEU A 502 -26.12 -28.78 -23.00
CA LEU A 502 -25.62 -27.49 -22.52
C LEU A 502 -24.16 -27.30 -22.94
N LYS A 503 -23.83 -26.09 -23.42
CA LYS A 503 -22.44 -25.71 -23.66
C LYS A 503 -21.87 -25.03 -22.42
N PHE A 504 -20.69 -25.45 -21.99
CA PHE A 504 -19.98 -24.87 -20.86
C PHE A 504 -19.76 -23.37 -21.02
N LYS A 505 -19.50 -22.91 -22.25
CA LYS A 505 -19.37 -21.47 -22.57
C LYS A 505 -20.61 -20.63 -22.22
N ASP A 506 -21.80 -21.23 -22.23
CA ASP A 506 -23.01 -20.55 -21.81
C ASP A 506 -23.11 -20.47 -20.28
N ILE A 507 -22.58 -21.47 -19.57
CA ILE A 507 -22.42 -21.47 -18.11
C ILE A 507 -21.36 -20.45 -17.68
N GLU A 508 -20.24 -20.33 -18.42
CA GLU A 508 -19.22 -19.31 -18.17
C GLU A 508 -19.84 -17.91 -18.12
N LYS A 509 -20.63 -17.54 -19.13
CA LYS A 509 -21.29 -16.23 -19.19
C LYS A 509 -22.33 -16.01 -18.08
N GLN A 510 -22.92 -17.07 -17.55
CA GLN A 510 -23.87 -16.98 -16.44
C GLN A 510 -23.16 -16.78 -15.10
N VAL A 511 -22.02 -17.45 -14.89
CA VAL A 511 -21.22 -17.33 -13.68
C VAL A 511 -20.48 -16.00 -13.65
N ASP A 512 -19.88 -15.60 -14.78
CA ASP A 512 -19.18 -14.33 -14.93
C ASP A 512 -19.31 -13.81 -16.37
N SER A 513 -19.94 -12.64 -16.53
CA SER A 513 -20.15 -12.03 -17.85
C SER A 513 -18.89 -11.40 -18.46
N GLN A 514 -17.85 -11.15 -17.65
CA GLN A 514 -16.64 -10.45 -18.05
C GLN A 514 -15.44 -11.39 -18.24
N PHE A 515 -15.31 -12.43 -17.41
CA PHE A 515 -14.17 -13.33 -17.40
C PHE A 515 -14.56 -14.78 -17.68
N SER A 516 -13.80 -15.47 -18.53
CA SER A 516 -13.99 -16.91 -18.75
C SER A 516 -13.51 -17.74 -17.54
N TYR A 517 -13.82 -19.04 -17.53
CA TYR A 517 -13.29 -19.95 -16.52
C TYR A 517 -11.75 -19.93 -16.53
N GLU A 518 -11.12 -19.93 -17.70
CA GLU A 518 -9.66 -19.92 -17.79
C GLU A 518 -9.04 -18.59 -17.36
N ASP A 519 -9.70 -17.46 -17.64
CA ASP A 519 -9.25 -16.16 -17.12
C ASP A 519 -9.28 -16.15 -15.58
N ARG A 520 -10.34 -16.70 -15.00
CA ARG A 520 -10.50 -16.79 -13.54
C ARG A 520 -9.55 -17.80 -12.91
N LYS A 521 -9.31 -18.93 -13.57
CA LYS A 521 -8.31 -19.91 -13.17
C LYS A 521 -6.92 -19.28 -13.12
N GLN A 522 -6.54 -18.57 -14.18
CA GLN A 522 -5.26 -17.86 -14.25
C GLN A 522 -5.14 -16.77 -13.17
N GLN A 523 -6.23 -16.05 -12.86
CA GLN A 523 -6.25 -15.06 -11.77
C GLN A 523 -6.01 -15.70 -10.39
N ILE A 524 -6.65 -16.83 -10.10
CA ILE A 524 -6.45 -17.57 -8.84
C ILE A 524 -5.01 -18.10 -8.77
N GLU A 525 -4.50 -18.69 -9.85
CA GLU A 525 -3.11 -19.16 -9.90
C GLU A 525 -2.09 -18.03 -9.75
N ASP A 526 -2.32 -16.89 -10.38
CA ASP A 526 -1.46 -15.71 -10.23
C ASP A 526 -1.48 -15.22 -8.78
N TRP A 527 -2.65 -15.20 -8.13
CA TRP A 527 -2.78 -14.82 -6.73
C TRP A 527 -2.00 -15.79 -5.82
N ASP A 528 -2.21 -17.10 -5.99
CA ASP A 528 -1.60 -18.16 -5.18
C ASP A 528 -0.07 -18.24 -5.35
N LYS A 529 0.43 -18.01 -6.58
CA LYS A 529 1.88 -17.93 -6.87
C LYS A 529 2.55 -16.65 -6.36
N GLY A 530 1.83 -15.80 -5.63
CA GLY A 530 2.38 -14.56 -5.06
C GLY A 530 2.64 -13.46 -6.09
N LYS A 531 1.95 -13.47 -7.24
CA LYS A 531 2.10 -12.45 -8.29
C LYS A 531 1.81 -11.04 -7.79
N VAL A 532 0.94 -10.90 -6.78
CA VAL A 532 0.68 -9.63 -6.11
C VAL A 532 1.97 -9.04 -5.54
N ASN A 533 2.78 -9.83 -4.82
CA ASN A 533 4.05 -9.37 -4.26
C ASN A 533 5.08 -9.06 -5.36
N GLU A 534 5.10 -9.85 -6.45
CA GLU A 534 5.94 -9.56 -7.61
C GLU A 534 5.57 -8.21 -8.26
N LEU A 535 4.27 -7.93 -8.42
CA LEU A 535 3.77 -6.67 -8.97
C LEU A 535 4.08 -5.49 -8.04
N LYS A 536 3.94 -5.65 -6.72
CA LYS A 536 4.35 -4.62 -5.73
C LYS A 536 5.84 -4.31 -5.83
N ASN A 537 6.70 -5.34 -5.91
CA ASN A 537 8.15 -5.17 -6.13
C ASN A 537 8.47 -4.49 -7.47
N ASN A 538 7.71 -4.78 -8.52
CA ASN A 538 7.89 -4.11 -9.81
C ASN A 538 7.52 -2.63 -9.72
N ILE A 539 6.44 -2.27 -9.01
CA ILE A 539 6.09 -0.86 -8.75
C ILE A 539 7.26 -0.17 -8.02
N GLU A 540 7.84 -0.78 -7.00
CA GLU A 540 8.99 -0.22 -6.28
C GLU A 540 10.19 0.03 -7.20
N LYS A 541 10.55 -0.94 -8.06
CA LYS A 541 11.62 -0.78 -9.06
C LYS A 541 11.31 0.33 -10.07
N LEU A 542 10.05 0.45 -10.50
CA LEU A 542 9.62 1.51 -11.41
C LEU A 542 9.68 2.89 -10.75
N GLU A 543 9.34 3.00 -9.47
CA GLU A 543 9.50 4.23 -8.68
C GLU A 543 10.98 4.61 -8.49
N GLN A 544 11.86 3.64 -8.23
CA GLN A 544 13.31 3.88 -8.23
C GLN A 544 13.79 4.40 -9.59
N LYS A 545 13.34 3.76 -10.68
CA LYS A 545 13.67 4.17 -12.04
C LYS A 545 13.20 5.59 -12.38
N LYS A 546 12.04 6.04 -11.87
CA LYS A 546 11.62 7.45 -12.02
C LYS A 546 12.64 8.41 -11.38
N SER A 547 13.15 8.04 -10.21
CA SER A 547 14.17 8.85 -9.52
C SER A 547 15.45 8.90 -10.34
N GLU A 548 15.92 7.78 -10.89
CA GLU A 548 17.09 7.73 -11.77
C GLU A 548 16.92 8.62 -13.00
N VAL A 549 15.77 8.55 -13.67
CA VAL A 549 15.44 9.39 -14.84
C VAL A 549 15.46 10.89 -14.50
N ARG A 550 14.93 11.29 -13.34
CA ARG A 550 14.93 12.71 -12.90
C ARG A 550 16.35 13.25 -12.71
N HIS A 551 17.25 12.44 -12.16
CA HIS A 551 18.62 12.84 -11.83
C HIS A 551 19.64 12.58 -12.95
N GLU A 552 19.19 12.03 -14.09
CA GLU A 552 20.07 11.74 -15.21
C GLU A 552 20.66 13.02 -15.79
N LYS A 553 21.99 13.09 -15.92
CA LYS A 553 22.68 14.28 -16.43
C LYS A 553 22.49 14.40 -17.94
N ILE A 554 22.37 15.62 -18.45
CA ILE A 554 22.26 15.92 -19.88
C ILE A 554 23.41 15.30 -20.69
N GLN A 555 24.60 15.22 -20.10
CA GLN A 555 25.77 14.55 -20.66
C GLN A 555 25.48 13.08 -21.03
N ASN A 556 24.84 12.32 -20.14
CA ASN A 556 24.53 10.92 -20.33
C ASN A 556 23.49 10.75 -21.44
N LEU A 557 22.44 11.59 -21.43
CA LEU A 557 21.35 11.57 -22.42
C LEU A 557 21.83 11.87 -23.84
N ILE A 558 22.83 12.74 -23.99
CA ILE A 558 23.45 13.03 -25.29
C ILE A 558 24.36 11.86 -25.71
N THR A 559 25.09 11.27 -24.77
CA THR A 559 26.01 10.13 -25.03
C THR A 559 25.25 8.86 -25.43
N SER A 560 24.11 8.58 -24.78
CA SER A 560 23.21 7.46 -25.10
C SER A 560 22.37 7.68 -26.36
N LYS A 561 22.38 8.91 -26.93
CA LYS A 561 21.57 9.38 -28.07
C LYS A 561 20.06 9.47 -27.80
N ASP A 562 19.65 9.52 -26.53
CA ASP A 562 18.27 9.82 -26.15
C ASP A 562 17.90 11.27 -26.49
N ILE A 563 18.87 12.19 -26.41
CA ILE A 563 18.76 13.56 -26.89
C ILE A 563 19.74 13.78 -28.04
N GLN A 564 19.20 14.19 -29.19
CA GLN A 564 20.00 14.47 -30.38
C GLN A 564 20.14 15.99 -30.62
N ILE A 565 21.37 16.37 -30.98
CA ILE A 565 21.74 17.74 -31.35
C ILE A 565 22.07 17.72 -32.84
N ASP A 566 21.42 18.58 -33.62
CA ASP A 566 21.72 18.75 -35.03
C ASP A 566 23.07 19.46 -35.17
N VAL A 567 24.04 18.86 -35.87
CA VAL A 567 25.42 19.35 -35.96
C VAL A 567 25.67 19.93 -37.37
N ASN A 568 24.98 21.02 -37.70
CA ASN A 568 25.02 21.61 -39.04
C ASN A 568 26.01 22.77 -39.18
N ASN A 569 26.36 23.44 -38.08
CA ASN A 569 27.30 24.57 -38.09
C ASN A 569 28.33 24.48 -36.93
N ASN A 570 29.32 25.38 -36.92
CA ASN A 570 30.39 25.38 -35.91
C ASN A 570 29.88 25.67 -34.49
N GLN A 571 28.83 26.48 -34.34
CA GLN A 571 28.18 26.74 -33.05
C GLN A 571 27.59 25.45 -32.47
N GLN A 572 26.84 24.69 -33.26
CA GLN A 572 26.22 23.43 -32.85
C GLN A 572 27.27 22.35 -32.55
N LYS A 573 28.37 22.31 -33.33
CA LYS A 573 29.53 21.45 -33.03
C LYS A 573 30.12 21.73 -31.66
N LEU A 574 30.32 23.01 -31.33
CA LEU A 574 30.83 23.43 -30.04
C LEU A 574 29.85 23.08 -28.91
N VAL A 575 28.57 23.42 -29.04
CA VAL A 575 27.52 23.09 -28.05
C VAL A 575 27.45 21.58 -27.79
N ASN A 576 27.43 20.76 -28.85
CA ASN A 576 27.42 19.31 -28.72
C ASN A 576 28.67 18.79 -27.98
N LEU A 577 29.85 19.29 -28.32
CA LEU A 577 31.09 18.90 -27.66
C LEU A 577 31.09 19.28 -26.18
N LEU A 578 30.70 20.52 -25.85
CA LEU A 578 30.70 21.03 -24.48
C LEU A 578 29.71 20.29 -23.58
N LEU A 579 28.51 19.97 -24.09
CA LEU A 579 27.50 19.23 -23.33
C LEU A 579 27.83 17.73 -23.21
N ARG A 580 28.30 17.09 -24.29
CA ARG A 580 28.62 15.64 -24.32
C ARG A 580 29.81 15.29 -23.43
N ASN A 581 30.79 16.20 -23.32
CA ASN A 581 31.95 15.99 -22.46
C ASN A 581 31.72 16.54 -21.03
N GLY A 582 30.57 17.16 -20.75
CA GLY A 582 30.20 17.67 -19.43
C GLY A 582 30.91 18.96 -19.02
N TYR A 583 31.47 19.70 -19.99
CA TYR A 583 32.13 20.99 -19.78
C TYR A 583 31.14 22.13 -19.56
N ILE A 584 29.92 21.99 -20.10
CA ILE A 584 28.74 22.77 -19.74
C ILE A 584 27.65 21.78 -19.38
N ASP A 585 26.87 22.08 -18.36
CA ASP A 585 25.74 21.27 -17.93
C ASP A 585 24.58 22.15 -17.44
N GLU A 586 23.63 21.55 -16.73
CA GLU A 586 22.38 22.20 -16.30
C GLU A 586 22.62 23.41 -15.37
N ASP A 587 23.80 23.49 -14.75
CA ASP A 587 24.19 24.58 -13.85
C ASP A 587 24.77 25.81 -14.58
N TYR A 588 24.67 25.88 -15.91
CA TYR A 588 25.26 26.95 -16.73
C TYR A 588 24.89 28.38 -16.23
N TRP A 589 23.72 28.54 -15.59
CA TRP A 589 23.27 29.84 -15.10
C TRP A 589 24.23 30.44 -14.04
N ASP A 590 24.90 29.59 -13.24
CA ASP A 590 25.91 30.02 -12.27
C ASP A 590 27.12 30.70 -12.89
N TYR A 591 27.36 30.45 -14.17
CA TYR A 591 28.54 30.93 -14.89
C TYR A 591 28.26 32.18 -15.73
N ILE A 592 26.98 32.59 -15.87
CA ILE A 592 26.59 33.73 -16.72
C ILE A 592 25.96 34.90 -15.96
N SER A 593 25.52 34.70 -14.70
CA SER A 593 24.83 35.72 -13.91
C SER A 593 25.50 35.96 -12.55
N LEU A 594 25.64 37.24 -12.17
CA LEU A 594 26.05 37.64 -10.83
C LEU A 594 24.84 37.53 -9.89
N PHE A 595 24.76 36.48 -9.07
CA PHE A 595 23.75 36.41 -8.03
C PHE A 595 24.17 37.27 -6.82
N HIS A 596 23.45 38.37 -6.58
CA HIS A 596 23.65 39.18 -5.39
C HIS A 596 22.96 38.52 -4.20
N GLU A 597 23.71 37.79 -3.38
CA GLU A 597 23.19 37.21 -2.14
C GLU A 597 22.72 38.30 -1.16
N GLY A 598 21.41 38.52 -1.11
CA GLY A 598 20.75 39.38 -0.13
C GLY A 598 20.05 38.56 0.96
N SER A 599 18.74 38.80 1.12
CA SER A 599 17.90 38.06 2.09
C SER A 599 17.62 36.61 1.70
N LEU A 600 17.76 36.23 0.43
CA LEU A 600 17.53 34.89 -0.10
C LEU A 600 18.81 34.35 -0.75
N SER A 601 19.04 33.04 -0.68
CA SER A 601 20.03 32.37 -1.53
C SER A 601 19.49 32.20 -2.95
N LYS A 602 20.36 31.79 -3.88
CA LYS A 602 19.97 31.49 -5.26
C LYS A 602 18.91 30.40 -5.32
N ASN A 603 19.09 29.35 -4.53
CA ASN A 603 18.16 28.23 -4.47
C ASN A 603 16.81 28.65 -3.88
N ASP A 604 16.82 29.49 -2.85
CA ASP A 604 15.60 30.04 -2.25
C ASP A 604 14.84 30.93 -3.24
N HIS A 605 15.56 31.75 -4.01
CA HIS A 605 14.96 32.62 -5.02
C HIS A 605 14.32 31.81 -6.16
N SER A 606 15.00 30.75 -6.62
CA SER A 606 14.47 29.82 -7.62
C SER A 606 13.20 29.13 -7.12
N PHE A 607 13.21 28.61 -5.89
CA PHE A 607 12.03 28.00 -5.27
C PHE A 607 10.89 29.01 -5.13
N LEU A 608 11.17 30.23 -4.67
CA LEU A 608 10.16 31.29 -4.55
C LEU A 608 9.53 31.64 -5.90
N LEU A 609 10.34 31.73 -6.96
CA LEU A 609 9.84 31.99 -8.31
C LEU A 609 8.90 30.86 -8.75
N ASN A 610 9.29 29.60 -8.56
CA ASN A 610 8.47 28.44 -8.88
C ASN A 610 7.14 28.45 -8.12
N VAL A 611 7.16 28.71 -6.82
CA VAL A 611 5.96 28.91 -5.99
C VAL A 611 5.06 30.01 -6.55
N LYS A 612 5.61 31.18 -6.92
CA LYS A 612 4.82 32.29 -7.47
C LYS A 612 4.26 31.99 -8.87
N SER A 613 4.97 31.20 -9.66
CA SER A 613 4.53 30.73 -10.97
C SER A 613 3.68 29.45 -10.91
N GLN A 614 3.41 28.92 -9.70
CA GLN A 614 2.66 27.68 -9.47
C GLN A 614 3.28 26.43 -10.12
N ASN A 615 4.60 26.44 -10.32
CA ASN A 615 5.36 25.33 -10.87
C ASN A 615 5.89 24.44 -9.74
N LYS A 616 5.80 23.12 -9.91
CA LYS A 616 6.35 22.15 -8.95
C LYS A 616 7.88 22.15 -9.01
N THR A 617 8.50 22.03 -7.84
CA THR A 617 9.93 21.73 -7.68
C THR A 617 10.11 20.32 -7.13
N GLU A 618 11.28 19.73 -7.34
CA GLU A 618 11.63 18.48 -6.68
C GLU A 618 11.63 18.67 -5.16
N PHE A 619 11.16 17.65 -4.44
CA PHE A 619 11.00 17.72 -2.99
C PHE A 619 12.35 17.90 -2.25
N ASN A 620 13.46 17.46 -2.84
CA ASN A 620 14.82 17.61 -2.31
C ASN A 620 15.54 18.87 -2.81
N HIS A 621 14.85 19.81 -3.47
CA HIS A 621 15.45 21.08 -3.88
C HIS A 621 16.03 21.79 -2.66
N ARG A 622 17.34 22.08 -2.68
CA ARG A 622 18.05 22.62 -1.51
C ARG A 622 17.54 24.01 -1.19
N LEU A 623 17.32 24.30 0.09
CA LEU A 623 16.99 25.64 0.58
C LEU A 623 17.99 26.06 1.66
N ASP A 624 18.43 27.32 1.64
CA ASP A 624 19.51 27.80 2.51
C ASP A 624 18.99 28.82 3.54
N LYS A 625 18.29 29.89 3.13
CA LYS A 625 17.75 30.94 4.02
C LYS A 625 16.23 30.80 4.18
N ILE A 626 15.79 29.62 4.62
CA ILE A 626 14.38 29.19 4.67
C ILE A 626 13.48 30.14 5.45
N GLY A 627 13.93 30.69 6.59
CA GLY A 627 13.12 31.64 7.37
C GLY A 627 12.76 32.91 6.59
N ASN A 628 13.72 33.46 5.83
CA ASN A 628 13.48 34.62 4.97
C ASN A 628 12.61 34.24 3.75
N LEU A 629 12.77 33.03 3.23
CA LEU A 629 11.96 32.50 2.14
C LEU A 629 10.48 32.39 2.52
N ILE A 630 10.17 31.73 3.64
CA ILE A 630 8.80 31.54 4.12
C ILE A 630 8.10 32.89 4.32
N SER A 631 8.81 33.91 4.83
CA SER A 631 8.26 35.25 5.02
C SER A 631 7.77 35.93 3.73
N LYS A 632 8.20 35.46 2.56
CA LYS A 632 7.85 35.99 1.22
C LYS A 632 6.79 35.14 0.49
N ILE A 633 6.40 33.98 1.04
CA ILE A 633 5.38 33.09 0.49
C ILE A 633 4.04 33.38 1.17
N ASN A 634 2.93 33.40 0.41
CA ASN A 634 1.62 33.62 0.99
C ASN A 634 1.17 32.35 1.72
N VAL A 635 0.47 32.46 2.86
CA VAL A 635 -0.04 31.29 3.59
C VAL A 635 -0.90 30.38 2.70
N ARG A 636 -1.69 30.94 1.76
CA ARG A 636 -2.49 30.15 0.81
C ARG A 636 -1.67 29.28 -0.13
N ASP A 637 -0.42 29.67 -0.41
CA ASP A 637 0.47 28.88 -1.25
C ASP A 637 0.91 27.58 -0.53
N PHE A 638 0.85 27.53 0.80
CA PHE A 638 1.17 26.33 1.59
C PHE A 638 0.07 25.24 1.52
N GLU A 639 -1.10 25.56 0.96
CA GLU A 639 -2.17 24.60 0.70
C GLU A 639 -2.03 23.91 -0.68
N LYS A 640 -0.94 24.17 -1.41
CA LYS A 640 -0.73 23.70 -2.79
C LYS A 640 0.49 22.80 -2.90
N GLU A 641 0.41 21.80 -3.78
CA GLU A 641 1.43 20.76 -3.96
C GLU A 641 2.84 21.29 -4.28
N TYR A 642 2.97 22.44 -4.95
CA TYR A 642 4.26 23.03 -5.30
C TYR A 642 5.08 23.52 -4.09
N ILE A 643 4.48 23.61 -2.89
CA ILE A 643 5.20 23.99 -1.67
C ILE A 643 6.01 22.83 -1.05
N LEU A 644 5.66 21.59 -1.41
CA LEU A 644 6.19 20.40 -0.76
C LEU A 644 7.70 20.29 -1.01
N ASN A 645 8.48 20.45 0.05
CA ASN A 645 9.94 20.39 0.03
C ASN A 645 10.47 19.93 1.40
N TYR A 646 11.41 18.99 1.41
CA TYR A 646 11.91 18.36 2.63
C TYR A 646 12.55 19.37 3.57
N TYR A 647 13.40 20.28 3.06
CA TYR A 647 14.06 21.30 3.87
C TYR A 647 13.06 22.29 4.45
N LEU A 648 12.04 22.67 3.67
CA LEU A 648 10.98 23.56 4.13
C LEU A 648 10.17 22.93 5.27
N VAL A 649 9.73 21.68 5.10
CA VAL A 649 8.94 20.96 6.11
C VAL A 649 9.78 20.71 7.37
N ASP A 650 11.04 20.27 7.21
CA ASP A 650 11.97 20.11 8.34
C ASP A 650 12.14 21.42 9.11
N PHE A 651 12.25 22.55 8.42
CA PHE A 651 12.43 23.85 9.06
C PHE A 651 11.18 24.29 9.83
N VAL A 652 9.98 24.12 9.24
CA VAL A 652 8.70 24.44 9.88
C VAL A 652 8.46 23.56 11.12
N LEU A 653 8.90 22.31 11.12
CA LEU A 653 8.86 21.41 12.29
C LEU A 653 9.90 21.74 13.36
N SER A 654 10.98 22.45 12.99
CA SER A 654 12.10 22.72 13.89
C SER A 654 11.94 24.02 14.69
N ILE A 655 11.23 25.01 14.14
CA ILE A 655 11.19 26.38 14.66
C ILE A 655 9.76 26.79 15.01
N SER A 656 9.59 27.35 16.21
CA SER A 656 8.33 27.94 16.64
C SER A 656 8.02 29.26 15.91
N GLY A 657 6.76 29.45 15.51
CA GLY A 657 6.28 30.69 14.87
C GLY A 657 5.63 30.52 13.49
N PHE A 658 5.64 29.32 12.91
CA PHE A 658 5.05 29.02 11.59
C PHE A 658 3.81 28.11 11.65
N GLU A 659 3.02 28.20 12.74
CA GLU A 659 1.88 27.28 12.98
C GLU A 659 0.85 27.27 11.85
N LYS A 660 0.54 28.42 11.24
CA LYS A 660 -0.41 28.49 10.12
C LYS A 660 0.10 27.78 8.87
N GLN A 661 1.40 27.92 8.58
CA GLN A 661 2.05 27.25 7.48
C GLN A 661 2.11 25.74 7.72
N LYS A 662 2.44 25.34 8.96
CA LYS A 662 2.43 23.94 9.40
C LYS A 662 1.05 23.31 9.20
N GLU A 663 0.01 23.94 9.75
CA GLU A 663 -1.38 23.50 9.58
C GLU A 663 -1.77 23.35 8.10
N SER A 664 -1.39 24.32 7.25
CA SER A 664 -1.68 24.27 5.81
C SER A 664 -0.99 23.09 5.12
N ILE A 665 0.29 22.83 5.43
CA ILE A 665 1.06 21.71 4.86
C ILE A 665 0.45 20.37 5.29
N PHE A 666 0.16 20.16 6.58
CA PHE A 666 -0.35 18.87 7.05
C PHE A 666 -1.81 18.62 6.61
N ASN A 667 -2.61 19.67 6.45
CA ASN A 667 -3.92 19.55 5.80
C ASN A 667 -3.80 19.17 4.31
N LEU A 668 -2.79 19.67 3.60
CA LEU A 668 -2.47 19.25 2.24
C LEU A 668 -2.05 17.78 2.18
N LEU A 669 -1.19 17.34 3.11
CA LEU A 669 -0.69 15.95 3.14
C LEU A 669 -1.79 14.91 3.43
N LYS A 670 -2.88 15.32 4.08
CA LYS A 670 -4.05 14.50 4.37
C LYS A 670 -4.94 14.21 3.15
N ASN A 671 -4.76 14.91 2.03
CA ASN A 671 -5.69 14.86 0.90
C ASN A 671 -5.70 13.55 0.08
N GLU A 672 -4.90 12.54 0.47
CA GLU A 672 -4.80 11.23 -0.18
C GLU A 672 -4.38 11.30 -1.67
N SER A 673 -3.79 12.42 -2.10
CA SER A 673 -3.27 12.57 -3.47
C SER A 673 -1.94 11.81 -3.64
N ASP A 674 -1.69 11.27 -4.84
CA ASP A 674 -0.44 10.57 -5.17
C ASP A 674 0.81 11.41 -4.83
N THR A 675 0.74 12.74 -5.01
CA THR A 675 1.86 13.65 -4.70
C THR A 675 2.10 13.76 -3.19
N SER A 676 1.04 13.84 -2.38
CA SER A 676 1.14 13.87 -0.92
C SER A 676 1.68 12.55 -0.37
N ILE A 677 1.21 11.41 -0.90
CA ILE A 677 1.69 10.09 -0.49
C ILE A 677 3.17 9.88 -0.89
N GLU A 678 3.55 10.25 -2.12
CA GLU A 678 4.95 10.24 -2.58
C GLU A 678 5.84 11.08 -1.65
N PHE A 679 5.35 12.26 -1.23
CA PHE A 679 6.07 13.13 -0.31
C PHE A 679 6.25 12.48 1.08
N ILE A 680 5.18 11.94 1.68
CA ILE A 680 5.22 11.30 3.00
C ILE A 680 6.20 10.14 2.99
N ASP A 681 6.11 9.26 1.98
CA ASP A 681 7.00 8.10 1.83
C ASP A 681 8.46 8.51 1.77
N LYS A 682 8.80 9.45 0.89
CA LYS A 682 10.19 9.88 0.72
C LYS A 682 10.70 10.72 1.89
N PHE A 683 9.83 11.49 2.54
CA PHE A 683 10.20 12.22 3.76
C PHE A 683 10.53 11.27 4.91
N ILE A 684 9.78 10.18 5.08
CA ILE A 684 10.11 9.16 6.08
C ILE A 684 11.44 8.46 5.79
N GLN A 685 11.80 8.28 4.51
CA GLN A 685 13.08 7.67 4.13
C GLN A 685 14.29 8.61 4.31
N SER A 686 14.13 9.92 4.13
CA SER A 686 15.26 10.86 3.95
C SER A 686 15.18 12.17 4.73
N GLY A 687 14.08 12.44 5.42
CA GLY A 687 13.86 13.63 6.23
C GLY A 687 14.66 13.62 7.53
N LYS A 688 14.87 14.79 8.14
CA LYS A 688 15.65 14.90 9.39
C LYS A 688 14.81 14.75 10.64
N ASN A 689 13.62 15.35 10.69
CA ASN A 689 12.74 15.36 11.87
C ASN A 689 11.54 14.41 11.67
N ILE A 690 11.83 13.13 11.39
CA ILE A 690 10.82 12.10 11.11
C ILE A 690 9.87 11.92 12.31
N ASP A 691 10.41 11.94 13.53
CA ASP A 691 9.66 11.86 14.79
C ASP A 691 8.58 12.95 14.90
N ARG A 692 8.97 14.22 14.69
CA ARG A 692 8.06 15.36 14.75
C ARG A 692 7.08 15.36 13.58
N PHE A 693 7.54 14.96 12.40
CA PHE A 693 6.70 14.87 11.22
C PHE A 693 5.57 13.87 11.42
N VAL A 694 5.88 12.66 11.89
CA VAL A 694 4.87 11.62 12.16
C VAL A 694 3.93 12.03 13.29
N LYS A 695 4.46 12.71 14.33
CA LYS A 695 3.63 13.28 15.40
C LYS A 695 2.58 14.28 14.89
N GLU A 696 2.99 15.21 14.04
CA GLU A 696 2.05 16.19 13.47
C GLU A 696 1.12 15.52 12.43
N LEU A 697 1.63 14.59 11.62
CA LEU A 697 0.83 13.87 10.63
C LEU A 697 -0.32 13.09 11.28
N SER A 698 -0.06 12.39 12.38
CA SER A 698 -1.11 11.65 13.12
C SER A 698 -2.13 12.57 13.78
N HIS A 699 -1.71 13.77 14.20
CA HIS A 699 -2.62 14.78 14.73
C HIS A 699 -3.64 15.28 13.70
N TYR A 700 -3.19 15.59 12.47
CA TYR A 700 -4.07 16.09 11.41
C TYR A 700 -4.84 14.98 10.67
N TRP A 701 -4.25 13.79 10.52
CA TRP A 701 -4.77 12.69 9.69
C TRP A 701 -5.10 11.42 10.48
N SER A 702 -6.25 11.44 11.17
CA SER A 702 -6.77 10.30 11.95
C SER A 702 -7.19 9.05 11.14
N ASN A 703 -7.26 9.13 9.81
CA ASN A 703 -7.55 7.99 8.93
C ASN A 703 -6.29 7.38 8.29
N MET A 704 -5.09 7.91 8.57
CA MET A 704 -3.86 7.52 7.86
C MET A 704 -3.57 6.02 7.92
N TRP A 705 -3.77 5.39 9.10
CA TRP A 705 -3.47 3.97 9.28
C TRP A 705 -4.41 3.08 8.43
N ASN A 706 -5.69 3.45 8.38
CA ASN A 706 -6.66 2.73 7.56
C ASN A 706 -6.35 2.89 6.06
N TYR A 707 -5.95 4.09 5.62
CA TYR A 707 -5.49 4.31 4.25
C TYR A 707 -4.31 3.40 3.89
N PHE A 708 -3.24 3.41 4.70
CA PHE A 708 -2.06 2.57 4.41
C PHE A 708 -2.38 1.07 4.40
N CYS A 709 -3.28 0.59 5.27
CA CYS A 709 -3.70 -0.82 5.26
C CYS A 709 -4.55 -1.20 4.03
N GLN A 710 -5.26 -0.25 3.41
CA GLN A 710 -6.09 -0.51 2.23
C GLN A 710 -5.32 -0.34 0.93
N GLU A 711 -4.24 0.45 0.95
CA GLU A 711 -3.54 0.83 -0.26
C GLU A 711 -2.63 -0.30 -0.78
N ALA A 712 -2.95 -0.79 -1.98
CA ALA A 712 -2.30 -1.94 -2.62
C ALA A 712 -0.76 -1.83 -2.73
N CYS A 713 -0.18 -0.64 -2.66
CA CYS A 713 1.26 -0.41 -2.83
C CYS A 713 2.09 -0.59 -1.54
N TYR A 714 1.46 -0.78 -0.38
CA TYR A 714 2.19 -1.01 0.87
C TYR A 714 2.42 -2.51 1.07
N LEU A 715 3.69 -2.90 1.16
CA LEU A 715 4.16 -4.22 1.60
C LEU A 715 4.12 -4.29 3.13
N ASP A 716 4.00 -5.50 3.69
CA ASP A 716 3.94 -5.73 5.13
C ASP A 716 5.14 -5.10 5.87
N ASP A 717 6.35 -5.20 5.31
CA ASP A 717 7.57 -4.59 5.88
C ASP A 717 7.48 -3.05 5.97
N LYS A 718 6.85 -2.42 4.97
CA LYS A 718 6.66 -0.96 4.96
C LYS A 718 5.60 -0.57 5.99
N LEU A 719 4.50 -1.33 6.09
CA LEU A 719 3.48 -1.12 7.11
C LEU A 719 4.06 -1.24 8.53
N GLU A 720 5.00 -2.15 8.75
CA GLU A 720 5.69 -2.31 10.03
C GLU A 720 6.51 -1.06 10.40
N ILE A 721 7.22 -0.45 9.43
CA ILE A 721 7.96 0.81 9.65
C ILE A 721 7.00 1.94 10.07
N TYR A 722 5.89 2.09 9.33
CA TYR A 722 4.88 3.11 9.63
C TYR A 722 4.24 2.86 11.00
N PHE A 723 3.88 1.62 11.31
CA PHE A 723 3.33 1.24 12.60
C PHE A 723 4.26 1.64 13.75
N LYS A 724 5.54 1.25 13.65
CA LYS A 724 6.55 1.59 14.66
C LYS A 724 6.67 3.11 14.84
N LEU A 725 6.80 3.87 13.75
CA LEU A 725 6.92 5.32 13.81
C LEU A 725 5.69 5.99 14.43
N ILE A 726 4.48 5.56 14.07
CA ILE A 726 3.21 6.11 14.60
C ILE A 726 3.16 5.88 16.11
N ILE A 727 3.39 4.64 16.53
CA ILE A 727 3.27 4.23 17.93
C ILE A 727 4.37 4.87 18.79
N GLU A 728 5.61 4.96 18.30
CA GLU A 728 6.72 5.60 19.02
C GLU A 728 6.56 7.11 19.15
N ASN A 729 6.05 7.83 18.13
CA ASN A 729 6.16 9.29 18.07
C ASN A 729 4.84 10.08 18.28
N SER A 730 3.68 9.47 18.00
CA SER A 730 2.38 10.19 18.08
C SER A 730 1.91 10.42 19.52
N GLU A 731 1.05 11.43 19.74
CA GLU A 731 0.42 11.62 21.05
C GLU A 731 -0.67 10.57 21.31
N ILE A 732 -0.97 10.29 22.57
CA ILE A 732 -1.91 9.23 22.95
C ILE A 732 -3.35 9.56 22.51
N SER A 733 -3.72 10.85 22.50
CA SER A 733 -5.00 11.30 21.96
C SER A 733 -5.14 10.99 20.47
N ASP A 734 -4.06 11.15 19.70
CA ASP A 734 -4.05 10.91 18.26
C ASP A 734 -4.03 9.42 17.94
N ILE A 735 -3.27 8.62 18.70
CA ILE A 735 -3.31 7.14 18.61
C ILE A 735 -4.73 6.63 18.89
N ASN A 736 -5.44 7.20 19.87
CA ASN A 736 -6.83 6.87 20.14
C ASN A 736 -7.76 7.27 18.98
N ALA A 737 -7.54 8.43 18.36
CA ALA A 737 -8.30 8.85 17.19
C ALA A 737 -8.09 7.91 16.00
N LEU A 738 -6.84 7.51 15.73
CA LEU A 738 -6.45 6.53 14.71
C LEU A 738 -7.12 5.17 14.96
N ALA A 739 -7.05 4.68 16.19
CA ALA A 739 -7.62 3.40 16.58
C ALA A 739 -9.13 3.32 16.39
N LYS A 740 -9.86 4.43 16.54
CA LYS A 740 -11.31 4.49 16.32
C LYS A 740 -11.71 4.40 14.84
N GLN A 741 -10.83 4.77 13.93
CA GLN A 741 -11.09 4.82 12.48
C GLN A 741 -10.44 3.65 11.72
N SER A 742 -9.80 2.71 12.42
CA SER A 742 -8.97 1.69 11.77
C SER A 742 -8.91 0.36 12.55
N ASN A 743 -8.18 -0.62 12.00
CA ASN A 743 -7.94 -1.91 12.63
C ASN A 743 -6.76 -1.92 13.64
N LEU A 744 -6.23 -0.74 14.02
CA LEU A 744 -5.00 -0.62 14.83
C LEU A 744 -5.05 -1.41 16.14
N ILE A 745 -6.20 -1.44 16.83
CA ILE A 745 -6.36 -2.22 18.08
C ILE A 745 -6.11 -3.71 17.83
N LYS A 746 -6.63 -4.24 16.71
CA LYS A 746 -6.47 -5.64 16.32
C LYS A 746 -5.02 -5.95 15.93
N VAL A 747 -4.35 -5.01 15.26
CA VAL A 747 -2.91 -5.14 14.93
C VAL A 747 -2.09 -5.21 16.20
N ILE A 748 -2.29 -4.26 17.14
CA ILE A 748 -1.57 -4.25 18.42
C ILE A 748 -1.87 -5.52 19.22
N SER A 749 -3.13 -5.94 19.35
CA SER A 749 -3.51 -7.10 20.17
C SER A 749 -2.90 -8.42 19.70
N ASN A 750 -2.58 -8.53 18.40
CA ASN A 750 -2.03 -9.73 17.78
C ASN A 750 -0.49 -9.70 17.70
N LYS A 751 0.15 -8.57 18.03
CA LYS A 751 1.60 -8.43 17.96
C LYS A 751 2.27 -8.89 19.24
N ASN A 752 2.89 -10.06 19.21
CA ASN A 752 3.54 -10.68 20.36
C ASN A 752 4.78 -9.90 20.86
N ASP A 753 5.40 -9.11 19.97
CA ASP A 753 6.60 -8.30 20.18
C ASP A 753 6.29 -6.80 20.44
N PHE A 754 5.02 -6.42 20.62
CA PHE A 754 4.61 -5.02 20.77
C PHE A 754 5.41 -4.24 21.83
N PHE A 755 5.75 -4.90 22.94
CA PHE A 755 6.48 -4.29 24.05
C PHE A 755 7.97 -4.03 23.73
N GLU A 756 8.50 -4.64 22.67
CA GLU A 756 9.87 -4.43 22.19
C GLU A 756 9.96 -3.25 21.22
N ILE A 757 8.82 -2.81 20.70
CA ILE A 757 8.73 -1.74 19.69
C ILE A 757 8.97 -0.37 20.32
N ILE A 758 8.48 -0.14 21.54
CA ILE A 758 8.60 1.16 22.22
C ILE A 758 9.52 1.04 23.43
N PRO A 759 10.61 1.84 23.52
CA PRO A 759 11.46 1.85 24.72
C PRO A 759 10.79 2.55 25.92
N ASP A 760 9.87 3.49 25.70
CA ASP A 760 9.17 4.22 26.76
C ASP A 760 8.01 3.42 27.37
N LYS A 761 8.29 2.85 28.54
CA LYS A 761 7.31 2.10 29.35
C LYS A 761 6.10 2.92 29.78
N LYS A 762 6.23 4.23 30.04
CA LYS A 762 5.09 5.06 30.48
C LYS A 762 4.09 5.19 29.35
N LYS A 763 4.59 5.46 28.15
CA LYS A 763 3.76 5.56 26.93
C LYS A 763 3.02 4.26 26.65
N ILE A 764 3.69 3.10 26.77
CA ILE A 764 3.03 1.79 26.65
C ILE A 764 1.84 1.70 27.62
N LYS A 765 2.05 1.97 28.90
CA LYS A 765 0.99 1.88 29.92
C LYS A 765 -0.21 2.77 29.58
N GLU A 766 0.03 3.99 29.11
CA GLU A 766 -1.02 4.91 28.70
C GLU A 766 -1.76 4.46 27.44
N ILE A 767 -1.05 3.92 26.43
CA ILE A 767 -1.67 3.32 25.23
C ILE A 767 -2.59 2.15 25.62
N LEU A 768 -2.11 1.22 26.46
CA LEU A 768 -2.91 0.08 26.91
C LEU A 768 -4.18 0.53 27.63
N LYS A 769 -4.06 1.55 28.51
CA LYS A 769 -5.17 2.10 29.27
C LYS A 769 -6.20 2.82 28.38
N VAL A 770 -5.76 3.65 27.45
CA VAL A 770 -6.65 4.46 26.60
C VAL A 770 -7.35 3.61 25.55
N LEU A 771 -6.65 2.63 24.95
CA LEU A 771 -7.22 1.75 23.94
C LEU A 771 -7.93 0.52 24.53
N ASN A 772 -7.75 0.24 25.82
CA ASN A 772 -8.23 -0.96 26.50
C ASN A 772 -7.86 -2.25 25.76
N ILE A 773 -6.59 -2.37 25.37
CA ILE A 773 -6.09 -3.50 24.58
C ILE A 773 -6.17 -4.79 25.38
N LYS A 774 -6.66 -5.85 24.73
CA LYS A 774 -6.61 -7.22 25.24
C LYS A 774 -5.75 -8.05 24.30
N PHE A 775 -4.51 -8.33 24.69
CA PHE A 775 -3.58 -9.12 23.88
C PHE A 775 -4.04 -10.57 23.73
N VAL A 776 -3.91 -11.10 22.52
CA VAL A 776 -4.14 -12.51 22.20
C VAL A 776 -2.95 -13.34 22.65
N ASP A 777 -1.74 -12.85 22.40
CA ASP A 777 -0.50 -13.46 22.89
C ASP A 777 0.56 -12.39 23.23
N ILE A 778 1.42 -12.69 24.20
CA ILE A 778 2.53 -11.83 24.62
C ILE A 778 3.78 -12.69 24.81
N ASN A 779 4.94 -12.19 24.37
CA ASN A 779 6.22 -12.80 24.69
C ASN A 779 6.70 -12.44 26.11
N ILE A 780 6.28 -13.20 27.12
CA ILE A 780 6.62 -12.93 28.53
C ILE A 780 8.14 -12.91 28.78
N ASN A 781 8.92 -13.67 28.02
CA ASN A 781 10.37 -13.79 28.23
C ASN A 781 11.14 -12.50 27.95
N THR A 782 10.59 -11.62 27.11
CA THR A 782 11.23 -10.35 26.73
C THR A 782 10.62 -9.15 27.45
N LEU A 783 9.51 -9.32 28.18
CA LEU A 783 8.91 -8.25 28.97
C LEU A 783 9.66 -7.99 30.28
N SER A 784 9.85 -6.72 30.61
CA SER A 784 10.28 -6.34 31.96
C SER A 784 9.18 -6.64 33.00
N ASP A 785 9.58 -7.06 34.21
CA ASP A 785 8.65 -7.39 35.31
C ASP A 785 7.62 -6.28 35.60
N GLU A 786 8.04 -5.02 35.46
CA GLU A 786 7.18 -3.85 35.67
C GLU A 786 6.00 -3.79 34.68
N LEU A 787 6.25 -4.06 33.40
CA LEU A 787 5.21 -4.07 32.36
C LEU A 787 4.33 -5.32 32.48
N LEU A 788 4.94 -6.47 32.80
CA LEU A 788 4.22 -7.71 33.04
C LEU A 788 3.25 -7.58 34.22
N ASN A 789 3.69 -6.97 35.33
CA ASN A 789 2.82 -6.66 36.47
C ASN A 789 1.68 -5.73 36.05
N TYR A 790 1.96 -4.68 35.27
CA TYR A 790 0.93 -3.75 34.82
C TYR A 790 -0.13 -4.41 33.92
N VAL A 791 0.29 -5.26 32.97
CA VAL A 791 -0.62 -6.03 32.11
C VAL A 791 -1.48 -7.00 32.94
N TYR A 792 -0.85 -7.67 33.91
CA TYR A 792 -1.50 -8.63 34.80
C TYR A 792 -2.54 -7.95 35.72
N GLU A 793 -2.16 -6.88 36.42
CA GLU A 793 -3.00 -6.16 37.37
C GLU A 793 -4.20 -5.46 36.72
N ASN A 794 -4.09 -5.03 35.46
CA ASN A 794 -5.14 -4.32 34.73
C ASN A 794 -5.87 -5.22 33.71
N ASN A 795 -5.62 -6.53 33.73
CA ASN A 795 -6.27 -7.50 32.86
C ASN A 795 -6.12 -7.22 31.35
N PHE A 796 -5.00 -6.65 30.88
CA PHE A 796 -4.78 -6.28 29.46
C PHE A 796 -4.51 -7.48 28.53
N TYR A 797 -5.00 -8.67 28.89
CA TYR A 797 -4.86 -9.90 28.12
C TYR A 797 -6.23 -10.55 27.93
N GLN A 798 -6.40 -11.27 26.82
CA GLN A 798 -7.63 -12.03 26.57
C GLN A 798 -7.67 -13.29 27.43
N ILE A 799 -8.89 -13.71 27.76
CA ILE A 799 -9.13 -15.00 28.39
C ILE A 799 -9.10 -16.05 27.28
N ASN A 800 -7.92 -16.58 27.03
CA ASN A 800 -7.66 -17.68 26.12
C ASN A 800 -6.66 -18.65 26.77
N GLU A 801 -6.53 -19.86 26.21
CA GLU A 801 -5.65 -20.89 26.74
C GLU A 801 -4.20 -20.39 26.91
N THR A 802 -3.66 -19.75 25.88
CA THR A 802 -2.26 -19.30 25.83
C THR A 802 -1.93 -18.30 26.93
N MET A 803 -2.76 -17.26 27.07
CA MET A 803 -2.55 -16.19 28.05
C MET A 803 -2.78 -16.65 29.48
N LEU A 804 -3.80 -17.49 29.74
CA LEU A 804 -4.02 -18.03 31.09
C LEU A 804 -2.83 -18.89 31.53
N LYS A 805 -2.37 -19.80 30.66
CA LYS A 805 -1.19 -20.63 30.91
C LYS A 805 0.04 -19.76 31.20
N LYS A 806 0.33 -18.80 30.34
CA LYS A 806 1.46 -17.88 30.46
C LYS A 806 1.42 -17.05 31.75
N MET A 807 0.26 -16.50 32.12
CA MET A 807 0.10 -15.69 33.34
C MET A 807 0.21 -16.54 34.62
N MET A 808 -0.37 -17.76 34.62
CA MET A 808 -0.23 -18.69 35.74
C MET A 808 1.23 -19.14 35.94
N GLN A 809 1.95 -19.44 34.85
CA GLN A 809 3.38 -19.76 34.90
C GLN A 809 4.23 -18.61 35.44
N ALA A 810 3.88 -17.36 35.11
CA ALA A 810 4.66 -16.19 35.49
C ALA A 810 4.35 -15.66 36.90
N LYS A 811 3.12 -15.85 37.41
CA LYS A 811 2.64 -15.20 38.65
C LYS A 811 2.21 -16.14 39.76
N GLY A 812 2.10 -17.43 39.51
CA GLY A 812 1.62 -18.37 40.52
C GLY A 812 2.13 -19.79 40.33
N ILE A 813 1.32 -20.74 40.81
CA ILE A 813 1.59 -22.18 40.73
C ILE A 813 0.93 -22.69 39.46
N PHE A 814 1.72 -23.34 38.60
CA PHE A 814 1.24 -23.93 37.36
C PHE A 814 1.52 -25.43 37.33
N ASN A 815 0.46 -26.22 37.09
CA ASN A 815 0.55 -27.64 36.82
C ASN A 815 -0.12 -27.92 35.47
N GLN A 816 0.65 -28.46 34.52
CA GLN A 816 0.16 -28.72 33.16
C GLN A 816 -0.99 -29.73 33.13
N VAL A 817 -0.93 -30.79 33.94
CA VAL A 817 -1.96 -31.84 33.98
C VAL A 817 -3.28 -31.29 34.51
N ASP A 818 -3.22 -30.50 35.58
CA ASP A 818 -4.42 -29.88 36.14
C ASP A 818 -4.99 -28.83 35.17
N PHE A 819 -4.14 -28.03 34.53
CA PHE A 819 -4.58 -27.05 33.55
C PHE A 819 -5.31 -27.68 32.36
N ASP A 820 -4.86 -28.85 31.89
CA ASP A 820 -5.43 -29.51 30.71
C ASP A 820 -6.71 -30.30 31.03
N LYS A 821 -6.80 -30.90 32.22
CA LYS A 821 -7.89 -31.83 32.60
C LYS A 821 -8.96 -31.24 33.51
N ARG A 822 -8.62 -30.21 34.29
CA ARG A 822 -9.47 -29.54 35.30
C ARG A 822 -9.08 -28.07 35.43
N ASN A 823 -9.30 -27.35 34.35
CA ASN A 823 -8.77 -26.01 34.12
C ASN A 823 -9.29 -24.99 35.14
N PHE A 824 -10.57 -25.07 35.53
CA PHE A 824 -11.12 -24.14 36.50
C PHE A 824 -10.55 -24.42 37.90
N TYR A 825 -10.38 -25.69 38.28
CA TYR A 825 -9.61 -26.06 39.48
C TYR A 825 -8.17 -25.55 39.42
N ALA A 826 -7.49 -25.66 38.28
CA ALA A 826 -6.12 -25.16 38.13
C ALA A 826 -6.05 -23.64 38.35
N ILE A 827 -7.03 -22.88 37.85
CA ILE A 827 -7.15 -21.42 38.05
C ILE A 827 -7.42 -21.08 39.51
N GLN A 828 -8.33 -21.80 40.17
CA GLN A 828 -8.66 -21.56 41.59
C GLN A 828 -7.48 -21.86 42.52
N ASN A 829 -6.65 -22.85 42.18
CA ASN A 829 -5.51 -23.29 43.00
C ASN A 829 -4.16 -22.70 42.56
N SER A 830 -4.12 -21.77 41.61
CA SER A 830 -2.86 -21.21 41.12
C SER A 830 -2.25 -20.15 42.03
N ASN A 831 -2.94 -19.75 43.11
CA ASN A 831 -2.62 -18.58 43.95
C ASN A 831 -2.58 -17.24 43.18
N CYS A 832 -3.17 -17.17 41.97
CA CYS A 832 -3.22 -15.98 41.14
C CYS A 832 -4.50 -15.17 41.37
N THR A 833 -4.68 -14.54 42.54
CA THR A 833 -5.94 -13.89 42.93
C THR A 833 -6.51 -12.91 41.89
N ILE A 834 -5.67 -12.10 41.25
CA ILE A 834 -6.09 -11.15 40.20
C ILE A 834 -6.64 -11.88 38.98
N LEU A 835 -5.96 -12.93 38.51
CA LEU A 835 -6.41 -13.75 37.38
C LEU A 835 -7.70 -14.49 37.70
N THR A 836 -7.79 -15.08 38.90
CA THR A 836 -9.00 -15.78 39.35
C THR A 836 -10.20 -14.83 39.34
N ASN A 837 -10.05 -13.63 39.92
CA ASN A 837 -11.10 -12.59 39.90
C ASN A 837 -11.45 -12.17 38.46
N TYR A 838 -10.45 -12.00 37.57
CA TYR A 838 -10.70 -11.62 36.18
C TYR A 838 -11.51 -12.68 35.43
N VAL A 839 -11.20 -13.96 35.65
CA VAL A 839 -11.95 -15.10 35.09
C VAL A 839 -13.37 -15.15 35.66
N GLU A 840 -13.56 -14.98 36.97
CA GLU A 840 -14.88 -14.97 37.61
C GLU A 840 -15.75 -13.78 37.19
N GLU A 841 -15.14 -12.62 36.95
CA GLU A 841 -15.83 -11.45 36.40
C GLU A 841 -16.36 -11.71 34.98
N ASN A 842 -15.61 -12.47 34.17
CA ASN A 842 -15.87 -12.73 32.76
C ASN A 842 -16.13 -14.22 32.47
N ILE A 843 -16.82 -14.90 33.39
CA ILE A 843 -16.91 -16.37 33.41
C ILE A 843 -17.53 -16.98 32.14
N SER A 844 -18.54 -16.33 31.54
CA SER A 844 -19.13 -16.77 30.26
C SER A 844 -18.10 -16.75 29.11
N GLY A 845 -17.27 -15.71 29.06
CA GLY A 845 -16.17 -15.60 28.11
C GLY A 845 -15.11 -16.68 28.33
N TYR A 846 -14.78 -16.98 29.59
CA TYR A 846 -13.89 -18.08 29.95
C TYR A 846 -14.43 -19.45 29.49
N ILE A 847 -15.70 -19.73 29.77
CA ILE A 847 -16.32 -21.02 29.38
C ILE A 847 -16.25 -21.21 27.87
N THR A 848 -16.61 -20.17 27.10
CA THR A 848 -16.65 -20.24 25.64
C THR A 848 -15.25 -20.27 25.01
N ASN A 849 -14.30 -19.49 25.53
CA ASN A 849 -12.99 -19.32 24.89
C ASN A 849 -11.92 -20.30 25.37
N VAL A 850 -12.12 -20.94 26.52
CA VAL A 850 -11.12 -21.83 27.15
C VAL A 850 -11.75 -23.17 27.54
N TYR A 851 -12.67 -23.18 28.50
CA TYR A 851 -13.18 -24.42 29.11
C TYR A 851 -13.76 -25.40 28.08
N LEU A 852 -14.62 -24.91 27.18
CA LEU A 852 -15.24 -25.74 26.15
C LEU A 852 -14.29 -26.07 24.99
N LYS A 853 -13.33 -25.20 24.68
CA LYS A 853 -12.36 -25.41 23.59
C LYS A 853 -11.25 -26.41 23.96
N LEU A 854 -10.87 -26.48 25.23
CA LEU A 854 -9.90 -27.44 25.74
C LEU A 854 -10.51 -28.84 25.76
N GLU A 855 -10.35 -29.62 24.69
CA GLU A 855 -10.98 -30.95 24.53
C GLU A 855 -10.71 -31.90 25.71
N THR A 856 -9.53 -31.81 26.32
CA THR A 856 -9.10 -32.65 27.45
C THR A 856 -9.71 -32.26 28.80
N ASN A 857 -10.38 -31.11 28.91
CA ASN A 857 -10.95 -30.62 30.15
C ASN A 857 -12.30 -31.30 30.44
N THR A 858 -12.24 -32.49 31.03
CA THR A 858 -13.40 -33.35 31.29
C THR A 858 -13.49 -33.86 32.72
N ASN A 859 -12.53 -33.53 33.58
CA ASN A 859 -12.39 -34.11 34.92
C ASN A 859 -12.29 -33.02 36.00
N GLU A 860 -13.16 -32.01 35.90
CA GLU A 860 -13.21 -30.89 36.83
C GLU A 860 -13.50 -31.39 38.25
N SER A 861 -12.91 -30.75 39.27
CA SER A 861 -13.20 -31.16 40.66
C SER A 861 -14.66 -30.87 41.00
N GLU A 862 -15.31 -31.74 41.78
CA GLU A 862 -16.73 -31.61 42.14
C GLU A 862 -17.06 -30.22 42.71
N ASN A 863 -16.25 -29.73 43.65
CA ASN A 863 -16.45 -28.39 44.23
C ASN A 863 -16.38 -27.28 43.18
N CYS A 864 -15.42 -27.35 42.26
CA CYS A 864 -15.28 -26.37 41.17
C CYS A 864 -16.46 -26.45 40.19
N LEU A 865 -16.92 -27.65 39.88
CA LEU A 865 -18.09 -27.88 39.05
C LEU A 865 -19.35 -27.28 39.70
N ILE A 866 -19.56 -27.48 41.00
CA ILE A 866 -20.67 -26.87 41.75
C ILE A 866 -20.61 -25.33 41.68
N ILE A 867 -19.43 -24.73 41.87
CA ILE A 867 -19.24 -23.27 41.75
C ILE A 867 -19.64 -22.78 40.36
N LEU A 868 -19.23 -23.48 39.29
CA LEU A 868 -19.62 -23.12 37.92
C LEU A 868 -21.14 -23.27 37.71
N LEU A 869 -21.73 -24.37 38.14
CA LEU A 869 -23.15 -24.65 37.93
C LEU A 869 -24.07 -23.71 38.72
N ASN A 870 -23.64 -23.22 39.88
CA ASN A 870 -24.36 -22.22 40.69
C ASN A 870 -24.07 -20.78 40.26
N ASN A 871 -23.10 -20.53 39.37
CA ASN A 871 -22.78 -19.17 38.96
C ASN A 871 -23.95 -18.51 38.19
N GLU A 872 -24.47 -17.39 38.71
CA GLU A 872 -25.60 -16.67 38.12
C GLU A 872 -25.27 -16.01 36.76
N LYS A 873 -23.99 -15.73 36.50
CA LYS A 873 -23.55 -15.10 35.23
C LYS A 873 -23.53 -16.06 34.05
N LEU A 874 -23.61 -17.37 34.30
CA LEU A 874 -23.65 -18.38 33.25
C LEU A 874 -25.09 -18.66 32.81
N THR A 875 -25.28 -18.67 31.50
CA THR A 875 -26.57 -19.00 30.90
C THR A 875 -26.88 -20.49 31.05
N GLN A 876 -28.16 -20.84 30.99
CA GLN A 876 -28.59 -22.24 31.05
C GLN A 876 -27.96 -23.09 29.94
N LYS A 877 -27.74 -22.51 28.75
CA LYS A 877 -27.09 -23.19 27.63
C LYS A 877 -25.63 -23.52 27.95
N GLU A 878 -24.88 -22.58 28.52
CA GLU A 878 -23.48 -22.81 28.93
C GLU A 878 -23.40 -23.89 30.01
N LYS A 879 -24.28 -23.85 31.01
CA LYS A 879 -24.36 -24.90 32.05
C LYS A 879 -24.65 -26.28 31.46
N THR A 880 -25.54 -26.36 30.46
CA THR A 880 -25.83 -27.62 29.75
C THR A 880 -24.58 -28.16 29.05
N LEU A 881 -23.84 -27.30 28.35
CA LEU A 881 -22.61 -27.69 27.64
C LEU A 881 -21.50 -28.13 28.60
N ILE A 882 -21.39 -27.50 29.78
CA ILE A 882 -20.46 -27.93 30.83
C ILE A 882 -20.83 -29.35 31.29
N ILE A 883 -22.11 -29.59 31.63
CA ILE A 883 -22.58 -30.90 32.12
C ILE A 883 -22.35 -32.01 31.09
N GLN A 884 -22.63 -31.74 29.81
CA GLN A 884 -22.44 -32.72 28.73
C GLN A 884 -20.96 -33.09 28.54
N LYS A 885 -20.06 -32.14 28.79
CA LYS A 885 -18.62 -32.32 28.64
C LYS A 885 -17.95 -33.02 29.82
N GLU A 886 -18.40 -32.76 31.04
CA GLU A 886 -17.78 -33.29 32.26
C GLU A 886 -18.05 -34.77 32.50
N GLU A 887 -17.05 -35.50 32.98
CA GLU A 887 -17.16 -36.89 33.46
C GLU A 887 -17.44 -36.96 34.96
N THR A 888 -17.03 -35.94 35.73
CA THR A 888 -17.27 -35.86 37.17
C THR A 888 -18.76 -35.83 37.48
N LYS A 889 -19.22 -36.78 38.30
CA LYS A 889 -20.60 -36.83 38.77
C LYS A 889 -20.76 -36.04 40.07
N ILE A 890 -21.88 -35.34 40.21
CA ILE A 890 -22.26 -34.65 41.45
C ILE A 890 -22.76 -35.67 42.48
N SER A 891 -22.17 -35.65 43.66
CA SER A 891 -22.51 -36.55 44.77
C SER A 891 -23.86 -36.18 45.38
N ASN A 892 -24.13 -34.89 45.57
CA ASN A 892 -25.35 -34.38 46.21
C ASN A 892 -26.04 -33.29 45.38
N LEU A 893 -27.25 -33.60 44.89
CA LEU A 893 -28.08 -32.69 44.10
C LEU A 893 -28.58 -31.47 44.90
N SER A 894 -28.57 -31.51 46.23
CA SER A 894 -28.97 -30.35 47.04
C SER A 894 -27.98 -29.19 46.94
N ASP A 895 -26.73 -29.47 46.59
CA ASP A 895 -25.67 -28.45 46.50
C ASP A 895 -25.84 -27.57 45.25
N ILE A 896 -26.75 -27.95 44.34
CA ILE A 896 -27.13 -27.18 43.17
C ILE A 896 -28.38 -26.33 43.44
N GLU A 897 -28.26 -25.03 43.22
CA GLU A 897 -29.27 -24.04 43.62
C GLU A 897 -30.53 -24.10 42.74
N THR A 898 -30.39 -24.41 41.45
CA THR A 898 -31.51 -24.31 40.49
C THR A 898 -32.03 -25.68 40.02
N ILE A 899 -33.35 -25.87 40.10
CA ILE A 899 -34.03 -27.09 39.65
C ILE A 899 -33.79 -27.37 38.16
N LYS A 900 -33.69 -26.31 37.34
CA LYS A 900 -33.41 -26.46 35.90
C LYS A 900 -32.07 -27.13 35.62
N VAL A 901 -31.05 -26.85 36.43
CA VAL A 901 -29.72 -27.49 36.29
C VAL A 901 -29.77 -28.92 36.80
N ASN A 902 -30.51 -29.18 37.89
CA ASN A 902 -30.75 -30.54 38.40
C ASN A 902 -31.39 -31.44 37.33
N ASN A 903 -32.40 -30.93 36.63
CA ASN A 903 -33.06 -31.63 35.53
C ASN A 903 -32.08 -32.05 34.43
N ILE A 904 -31.15 -31.16 34.05
CA ILE A 904 -30.12 -31.46 33.05
C ILE A 904 -29.12 -32.50 33.58
N LEU A 905 -28.67 -32.36 34.84
CA LEU A 905 -27.77 -33.32 35.48
C LEU A 905 -28.36 -34.73 35.53
N LEU A 906 -29.66 -34.85 35.82
CA LEU A 906 -30.40 -36.12 35.80
C LEU A 906 -30.55 -36.67 34.38
N GLN A 907 -30.88 -35.82 33.40
CA GLN A 907 -31.03 -36.26 32.02
C GLN A 907 -29.72 -36.82 31.42
N GLU A 908 -28.58 -36.20 31.75
CA GLU A 908 -27.25 -36.59 31.25
C GLU A 908 -26.54 -37.64 32.14
N SER A 909 -27.22 -38.17 33.16
CA SER A 909 -26.66 -39.12 34.15
C SER A 909 -25.37 -38.65 34.84
N LYS A 910 -25.27 -37.35 35.14
CA LYS A 910 -24.11 -36.70 35.80
C LYS A 910 -24.27 -36.52 37.30
N VAL A 911 -25.12 -37.33 37.92
CA VAL A 911 -25.37 -37.37 39.37
C VAL A 911 -25.09 -38.78 39.87
N MET A 912 -24.60 -38.90 41.11
CA MET A 912 -24.50 -40.20 41.76
C MET A 912 -25.88 -40.85 41.94
N PRO A 913 -26.09 -42.10 41.50
CA PRO A 913 -27.37 -42.79 41.59
C PRO A 913 -27.70 -43.18 43.03
N THR A 914 -28.17 -42.22 43.83
CA THR A 914 -28.59 -42.43 45.22
C THR A 914 -30.06 -42.06 45.36
N TRP A 915 -30.78 -42.77 46.22
CA TRP A 915 -32.20 -42.49 46.47
C TRP A 915 -32.42 -41.10 47.05
N ASN A 916 -31.51 -40.63 47.92
CA ASN A 916 -31.59 -39.30 48.51
C ASN A 916 -31.57 -38.19 47.45
N ASN A 917 -30.76 -38.32 46.40
CA ASN A 917 -30.69 -37.38 45.28
C ASN A 917 -32.03 -37.30 44.52
N LEU A 918 -32.69 -38.44 44.27
CA LEU A 918 -33.96 -38.48 43.55
C LEU A 918 -35.13 -37.98 44.40
N ILE A 919 -35.18 -38.37 45.68
CA ILE A 919 -36.25 -38.00 46.60
C ILE A 919 -36.19 -36.51 46.96
N SER A 920 -34.99 -35.99 47.26
CA SER A 920 -34.79 -34.56 47.51
C SER A 920 -35.13 -33.71 46.28
N HIS A 921 -34.80 -34.18 45.08
CA HIS A 921 -35.19 -33.53 43.83
C HIS A 921 -36.71 -33.52 43.64
N PHE A 922 -37.35 -34.68 43.78
CA PHE A 922 -38.80 -34.83 43.68
C PHE A 922 -39.55 -33.90 44.65
N HIS A 923 -39.08 -33.80 45.90
CA HIS A 923 -39.66 -32.90 46.89
C HIS A 923 -39.48 -31.42 46.51
N ARG A 924 -38.32 -31.04 45.98
CA ARG A 924 -38.07 -29.67 45.47
C ARG A 924 -38.92 -29.33 44.25
N ASP A 925 -39.24 -30.32 43.41
CA ASP A 925 -40.07 -30.19 42.21
C ASP A 925 -41.55 -30.46 42.50
N GLU A 926 -42.06 -29.91 43.62
CA GLU A 926 -43.46 -29.96 44.03
C GLU A 926 -44.08 -31.37 44.13
N ASN A 927 -43.27 -32.40 44.40
CA ASN A 927 -43.66 -33.81 44.41
C ASN A 927 -44.20 -34.31 43.06
N VAL A 928 -43.64 -33.79 41.96
CA VAL A 928 -43.94 -34.24 40.60
C VAL A 928 -42.89 -35.24 40.13
N MET A 929 -43.35 -36.37 39.60
CA MET A 929 -42.47 -37.32 38.94
C MET A 929 -42.12 -36.80 37.55
N SER A 930 -41.03 -36.04 37.47
CA SER A 930 -40.61 -35.38 36.23
C SER A 930 -39.99 -36.36 35.23
N GLU A 931 -40.09 -36.02 33.94
CA GLU A 931 -39.49 -36.77 32.84
C GLU A 931 -37.98 -37.01 33.05
N HIS A 932 -37.27 -36.06 33.67
CA HIS A 932 -35.83 -36.18 33.95
C HIS A 932 -35.51 -37.28 34.97
N ILE A 933 -36.32 -37.45 36.02
CA ILE A 933 -36.18 -38.57 36.97
C ILE A 933 -36.45 -39.89 36.23
N ILE A 934 -37.45 -39.91 35.36
CA ILE A 934 -37.82 -41.11 34.58
C ILE A 934 -36.71 -41.49 33.61
N ILE A 935 -36.11 -40.53 32.90
CA ILE A 935 -34.93 -40.73 32.04
C ILE A 935 -33.76 -41.30 32.85
N PHE A 936 -33.48 -40.71 34.02
CA PHE A 936 -32.39 -41.16 34.89
C PHE A 936 -32.61 -42.61 35.39
N LEU A 937 -33.85 -42.95 35.78
CA LEU A 937 -34.25 -44.30 36.20
C LEU A 937 -34.26 -45.30 35.05
N ASN A 938 -34.52 -44.85 33.82
CA ASN A 938 -34.50 -45.69 32.63
C ASN A 938 -33.08 -46.01 32.13
N ASN A 939 -32.06 -45.31 32.64
CA ASN A 939 -30.68 -45.66 32.42
C ASN A 939 -30.33 -46.92 33.25
N LYS A 940 -29.96 -47.99 32.55
CA LYS A 940 -29.69 -49.30 33.14
C LYS A 940 -28.59 -49.29 34.20
N GLU A 941 -27.52 -48.52 34.00
CA GLU A 941 -26.41 -48.45 34.96
C GLU A 941 -26.85 -47.77 36.26
N ASN A 942 -27.62 -46.70 36.16
CA ASN A 942 -28.16 -46.01 37.33
C ASN A 942 -29.14 -46.91 38.10
N ALA A 943 -30.03 -47.60 37.39
CA ALA A 943 -31.00 -48.52 37.99
C ALA A 943 -30.33 -49.71 38.70
N ASP A 944 -29.22 -50.23 38.13
CA ASP A 944 -28.45 -51.31 38.74
C ASP A 944 -27.84 -50.88 40.08
N ILE A 945 -27.15 -49.73 40.11
CA ILE A 945 -26.57 -49.14 41.32
C ILE A 945 -27.66 -48.85 42.37
N LEU A 946 -28.77 -48.22 41.96
CA LEU A 946 -29.89 -47.94 42.86
C LEU A 946 -30.54 -49.20 43.44
N SER A 947 -30.46 -50.32 42.72
CA SER A 947 -31.03 -51.61 43.16
C SER A 947 -30.24 -52.28 44.29
N GLU A 948 -29.00 -51.85 44.54
CA GLU A 948 -28.14 -52.38 45.60
C GLU A 948 -28.58 -51.93 46.99
N GLU A 949 -29.19 -50.74 47.09
CA GLU A 949 -29.64 -50.14 48.36
C GLU A 949 -31.17 -50.13 48.47
N LYS A 950 -31.66 -50.34 49.71
CA LYS A 950 -33.08 -50.14 50.04
C LYS A 950 -33.37 -48.65 50.20
N ILE A 951 -34.54 -48.22 49.77
CA ILE A 951 -35.02 -46.85 50.00
C ILE A 951 -35.26 -46.68 51.51
N ASP A 952 -34.59 -45.70 52.10
CA ASP A 952 -34.80 -45.30 53.49
C ASP A 952 -36.16 -44.61 53.62
N LYS A 953 -37.01 -45.14 54.48
CA LYS A 953 -38.38 -44.63 54.68
C LYS A 953 -38.40 -43.38 55.56
N GLU A 954 -37.39 -43.18 56.38
CA GLU A 954 -37.36 -42.11 57.38
C GLU A 954 -36.62 -40.85 56.87
N ASN A 955 -35.99 -40.92 55.70
CA ASN A 955 -35.16 -39.84 55.15
C ASN A 955 -35.64 -39.39 53.76
N PRO A 956 -36.02 -38.12 53.54
CA PRO A 956 -36.01 -37.02 54.50
C PRO A 956 -37.16 -37.05 55.53
N ASP A 957 -38.32 -37.59 55.15
CA ASP A 957 -39.47 -37.84 56.01
C ASP A 957 -40.40 -38.89 55.37
N GLU A 958 -41.20 -39.56 56.19
CA GLU A 958 -42.08 -40.65 55.75
C GLU A 958 -43.10 -40.22 54.68
N GLU A 959 -43.65 -39.00 54.77
CA GLU A 959 -44.68 -38.53 53.85
C GLU A 959 -44.12 -38.30 52.44
N THR A 960 -42.96 -37.66 52.35
CA THR A 960 -42.28 -37.39 51.08
C THR A 960 -41.83 -38.68 50.39
N VAL A 961 -41.24 -39.60 51.15
CA VAL A 961 -40.79 -40.89 50.61
C VAL A 961 -41.97 -41.72 50.10
N ASP A 962 -43.08 -41.76 50.84
CA ASP A 962 -44.29 -42.49 50.42
C ASP A 962 -44.92 -41.87 49.16
N LYS A 963 -44.92 -40.54 49.01
CA LYS A 963 -45.35 -39.86 47.77
C LYS A 963 -44.46 -40.25 46.58
N PHE A 964 -43.14 -40.22 46.76
CA PHE A 964 -42.18 -40.61 45.72
C PHE A 964 -42.35 -42.07 45.30
N LEU A 965 -42.43 -42.99 46.27
CA LEU A 965 -42.63 -44.41 46.03
C LEU A 965 -43.92 -44.69 45.26
N ASN A 966 -45.03 -44.05 45.65
CA ASN A 966 -46.29 -44.19 44.92
C ASN A 966 -46.18 -43.67 43.48
N ALA A 967 -45.58 -42.50 43.27
CA ALA A 967 -45.40 -41.94 41.94
C ALA A 967 -44.48 -42.80 41.04
N MET A 968 -43.42 -43.38 41.61
CA MET A 968 -42.48 -44.26 40.92
C MET A 968 -43.13 -45.59 40.53
N ILE A 969 -43.85 -46.21 41.46
CA ILE A 969 -44.49 -47.51 41.25
C ILE A 969 -45.69 -47.39 40.30
N LEU A 970 -46.40 -46.26 40.32
CA LEU A 970 -47.56 -46.03 39.45
C LEU A 970 -47.18 -45.43 38.09
N SER A 971 -45.90 -45.39 37.73
CA SER A 971 -45.42 -44.84 36.45
C SER A 971 -45.32 -45.90 35.35
N ASN A 972 -45.99 -45.63 34.21
CA ASN A 972 -45.87 -46.42 32.98
C ASN A 972 -44.65 -46.03 32.12
N GLU A 973 -44.04 -44.88 32.38
CA GLU A 973 -42.98 -44.32 31.54
C GLU A 973 -41.58 -44.90 31.88
N ILE A 974 -41.45 -45.52 33.05
CA ILE A 974 -40.26 -46.32 33.37
C ILE A 974 -40.32 -47.60 32.52
N ASN A 975 -39.23 -48.02 31.90
CA ASN A 975 -39.12 -49.24 31.12
C ASN A 975 -39.18 -50.47 32.02
N ASN A 976 -39.63 -51.61 31.48
CA ASN A 976 -39.87 -52.83 32.27
C ASN A 976 -38.62 -53.39 32.95
N GLU A 977 -37.46 -53.38 32.28
CA GLU A 977 -36.21 -53.92 32.84
C GLU A 977 -35.67 -53.07 34.01
N PRO A 978 -35.41 -51.74 33.86
CA PRO A 978 -35.01 -50.90 34.99
C PRO A 978 -36.02 -50.90 36.13
N TYR A 979 -37.31 -50.93 35.81
CA TYR A 979 -38.37 -50.99 36.81
C TYR A 979 -38.27 -52.23 37.70
N SER A 980 -38.05 -53.42 37.13
CA SER A 980 -37.86 -54.64 37.93
C SER A 980 -36.60 -54.56 38.81
N MET A 981 -35.55 -53.89 38.35
CA MET A 981 -34.34 -53.66 39.17
C MET A 981 -34.66 -52.78 40.38
N ILE A 982 -35.23 -51.61 40.17
CA ILE A 982 -35.50 -50.64 41.25
C ILE A 982 -36.62 -51.09 42.20
N LEU A 983 -37.53 -51.98 41.77
CA LEU A 983 -38.50 -52.61 42.68
C LEU A 983 -37.79 -53.35 43.83
N LYS A 984 -36.57 -53.88 43.62
CA LYS A 984 -35.80 -54.50 44.70
C LYS A 984 -35.53 -53.53 45.84
N SER A 985 -35.37 -52.24 45.56
CA SER A 985 -35.10 -51.19 46.55
C SER A 985 -36.33 -50.81 47.38
N VAL A 986 -37.54 -51.10 46.90
CA VAL A 986 -38.79 -50.82 47.63
C VAL A 986 -38.85 -51.69 48.90
N PRO A 987 -38.95 -51.10 50.10
CA PRO A 987 -38.75 -51.83 51.36
C PRO A 987 -39.98 -52.65 51.80
N TYR A 988 -41.18 -52.31 51.33
CA TYR A 988 -42.43 -52.95 51.76
C TYR A 988 -43.33 -53.36 50.58
N TYR A 989 -44.46 -54.00 50.90
CA TYR A 989 -45.49 -54.38 49.94
C TYR A 989 -46.80 -53.63 50.24
N TYR A 990 -47.62 -53.43 49.22
CA TYR A 990 -48.83 -52.63 49.29
C TYR A 990 -50.06 -53.52 49.49
N ASN A 991 -50.80 -53.26 50.57
CA ASN A 991 -52.09 -53.90 50.84
C ASN A 991 -53.23 -53.33 49.98
N SER A 992 -53.03 -52.14 49.42
CA SER A 992 -53.94 -51.46 48.51
C SER A 992 -53.11 -50.55 47.61
N LEU A 993 -53.25 -50.69 46.29
CA LEU A 993 -52.56 -49.86 45.32
C LEU A 993 -53.43 -49.67 44.08
N ALA A 994 -53.57 -48.43 43.62
CA ALA A 994 -54.39 -48.06 42.46
C ALA A 994 -53.67 -48.39 41.14
N VAL A 995 -53.57 -49.68 40.82
CA VAL A 995 -52.84 -50.18 39.65
C VAL A 995 -53.67 -50.18 38.36
N GLU A 996 -54.93 -49.72 38.38
CA GLU A 996 -55.88 -49.78 37.25
C GLU A 996 -55.34 -49.15 35.96
N ASN A 997 -54.54 -48.10 36.11
CA ASN A 997 -53.99 -47.32 34.99
C ASN A 997 -52.61 -47.82 34.52
N LEU A 998 -52.05 -48.86 35.14
CA LEU A 998 -50.75 -49.40 34.75
C LEU A 998 -50.84 -50.37 33.57
N HIS A 999 -49.75 -50.49 32.80
CA HIS A 999 -49.62 -51.54 31.80
C HIS A 999 -49.56 -52.93 32.45
N ARG A 1000 -50.12 -53.93 31.76
CA ARG A 1000 -50.23 -55.31 32.26
C ARG A 1000 -48.88 -55.88 32.69
N GLU A 1001 -47.82 -55.61 31.92
CA GLU A 1001 -46.46 -56.07 32.20
C GLU A 1001 -45.91 -55.51 33.51
N LYS A 1002 -46.24 -54.26 33.87
CA LYS A 1002 -45.83 -53.62 35.13
C LYS A 1002 -46.49 -54.26 36.33
N VAL A 1003 -47.78 -54.52 36.22
CA VAL A 1003 -48.56 -55.19 37.26
C VAL A 1003 -48.06 -56.62 37.45
N GLU A 1004 -47.71 -57.32 36.38
CA GLU A 1004 -47.05 -58.62 36.47
C GLU A 1004 -45.71 -58.55 37.23
N LEU A 1005 -44.88 -57.53 36.98
CA LEU A 1005 -43.60 -57.34 37.68
C LEU A 1005 -43.82 -57.06 39.17
N LEU A 1006 -44.79 -56.22 39.53
CA LEU A 1006 -45.14 -55.96 40.93
C LEU A 1006 -45.56 -57.23 41.68
N ILE A 1007 -46.26 -58.14 41.01
CA ILE A 1007 -46.61 -59.45 41.58
C ILE A 1007 -45.34 -60.32 41.69
N LYS A 1008 -44.56 -60.46 40.62
CA LYS A 1008 -43.35 -61.31 40.58
C LYS A 1008 -42.32 -60.90 41.64
N ASP A 1009 -42.15 -59.60 41.89
CA ASP A 1009 -41.21 -59.01 42.87
C ASP A 1009 -41.83 -58.83 44.29
N ASN A 1010 -42.97 -59.48 44.57
CA ASN A 1010 -43.64 -59.50 45.89
C ASN A 1010 -44.09 -58.13 46.43
N LYS A 1011 -44.42 -57.16 45.56
CA LYS A 1011 -44.80 -55.80 45.97
C LYS A 1011 -46.29 -55.58 46.21
N LEU A 1012 -47.15 -56.50 45.79
CA LEU A 1012 -48.59 -56.49 46.10
C LEU A 1012 -48.93 -57.56 47.13
N GLY A 1013 -49.66 -57.18 48.18
CA GLY A 1013 -50.22 -58.10 49.19
C GLY A 1013 -51.48 -58.80 48.70
N LEU A 1014 -51.76 -60.01 49.21
CA LEU A 1014 -52.99 -60.73 48.92
C LEU A 1014 -54.14 -60.17 49.78
N THR A 1015 -54.78 -59.11 49.28
CA THR A 1015 -55.93 -58.45 49.93
C THR A 1015 -57.14 -58.43 49.02
N LYS A 1016 -58.33 -58.28 49.62
CA LYS A 1016 -59.59 -58.13 48.86
C LYS A 1016 -59.53 -57.00 47.84
N GLN A 1017 -58.91 -55.88 48.19
CA GLN A 1017 -58.81 -54.70 47.33
C GLN A 1017 -57.92 -54.98 46.12
N ASN A 1018 -56.67 -55.41 46.33
CA ASN A 1018 -55.75 -55.76 45.24
C ASN A 1018 -56.34 -56.87 44.36
N TYR A 1019 -56.94 -57.90 44.97
CA TYR A 1019 -57.59 -58.97 44.22
C TYR A 1019 -58.71 -58.48 43.31
N THR A 1020 -59.61 -57.63 43.83
CA THR A 1020 -60.74 -57.10 43.06
C THR A 1020 -60.27 -56.19 41.92
N ILE A 1021 -59.27 -55.35 42.17
CA ILE A 1021 -58.67 -54.47 41.16
C ILE A 1021 -58.03 -55.30 40.05
N LEU A 1022 -57.19 -56.29 40.40
CA LEU A 1022 -56.55 -57.16 39.43
C LEU A 1022 -57.58 -57.95 38.62
N LYS A 1023 -58.61 -58.50 39.26
CA LYS A 1023 -59.66 -59.26 38.59
C LYS A 1023 -60.48 -58.40 37.61
N GLY A 1024 -60.77 -57.15 37.99
CA GLY A 1024 -61.58 -56.23 37.19
C GLY A 1024 -60.83 -55.66 35.97
N PHE A 1025 -59.55 -55.33 36.12
CA PHE A 1025 -58.79 -54.58 35.11
C PHE A 1025 -57.72 -55.41 34.37
N PHE A 1026 -57.26 -56.53 34.95
CA PHE A 1026 -56.14 -57.30 34.41
C PHE A 1026 -56.42 -58.81 34.31
N PHE A 1027 -56.74 -59.26 33.09
CA PHE A 1027 -57.07 -60.67 32.84
C PHE A 1027 -56.03 -61.64 33.42
N LYS A 1028 -56.51 -62.50 34.35
CA LYS A 1028 -55.79 -63.56 35.09
C LYS A 1028 -54.67 -63.10 36.04
N LEU A 1029 -54.43 -61.81 36.26
CA LEU A 1029 -53.35 -61.39 37.17
C LEU A 1029 -53.70 -61.57 38.66
N HIS A 1030 -54.99 -61.59 39.01
CA HIS A 1030 -55.42 -61.95 40.37
C HIS A 1030 -55.11 -63.43 40.70
N ILE A 1031 -55.12 -64.31 39.69
CA ILE A 1031 -54.68 -65.70 39.81
C ILE A 1031 -53.17 -65.74 40.05
N LEU A 1032 -52.39 -65.00 39.26
CA LEU A 1032 -50.93 -64.91 39.43
C LEU A 1032 -50.53 -64.38 40.82
N LEU A 1033 -51.27 -63.43 41.37
CA LEU A 1033 -51.07 -62.93 42.74
C LEU A 1033 -51.28 -64.04 43.77
N ILE A 1034 -52.33 -64.86 43.60
CA ILE A 1034 -52.58 -66.02 44.45
C ILE A 1034 -51.46 -67.05 44.32
N GLU A 1035 -51.06 -67.39 43.09
CA GLU A 1035 -49.97 -68.34 42.84
C GLU A 1035 -48.66 -67.89 43.48
N LYS A 1036 -48.39 -66.58 43.51
CA LYS A 1036 -47.18 -66.04 44.13
C LYS A 1036 -47.26 -65.97 45.65
N ARG A 1037 -48.44 -65.63 46.20
CA ARG A 1037 -48.68 -65.46 47.64
C ARG A 1037 -49.53 -66.58 48.26
N HIS A 1038 -49.42 -67.79 47.71
CA HIS A 1038 -50.24 -68.93 48.10
C HIS A 1038 -50.11 -69.31 49.59
N GLY A 1039 -48.98 -68.98 50.24
CA GLY A 1039 -48.81 -69.16 51.68
C GLY A 1039 -49.77 -68.33 52.55
N GLU A 1040 -50.23 -67.18 52.06
CA GLU A 1040 -51.19 -66.30 52.76
C GLU A 1040 -52.66 -66.72 52.51
N LEU A 1041 -52.89 -67.66 51.60
CA LEU A 1041 -54.22 -68.04 51.12
C LEU A 1041 -55.15 -68.48 52.25
N SER A 1042 -54.65 -69.31 53.17
CA SER A 1042 -55.46 -69.90 54.26
C SER A 1042 -56.07 -68.84 55.20
N GLU A 1043 -55.38 -67.73 55.41
CA GLU A 1043 -55.85 -66.63 56.27
C GLU A 1043 -56.79 -65.68 55.53
N LYS A 1044 -56.52 -65.41 54.24
CA LYS A 1044 -57.22 -64.39 53.44
C LYS A 1044 -58.41 -64.93 52.65
N LEU A 1045 -58.62 -66.24 52.66
CA LEU A 1045 -59.62 -66.93 51.85
C LEU A 1045 -61.05 -66.42 52.02
N LYS A 1046 -61.44 -66.05 53.24
CA LYS A 1046 -62.78 -65.50 53.53
C LYS A 1046 -63.05 -64.13 52.88
N ASP A 1047 -61.98 -63.42 52.52
CA ASP A 1047 -62.06 -62.07 51.98
C ASP A 1047 -62.08 -62.07 50.44
N LEU A 1048 -61.84 -63.22 49.80
CA LEU A 1048 -61.75 -63.38 48.35
C LEU A 1048 -63.04 -64.01 47.79
N SER A 1049 -63.53 -63.50 46.67
CA SER A 1049 -64.73 -64.02 45.98
C SER A 1049 -64.34 -64.59 44.62
N PHE A 1050 -64.31 -65.92 44.55
CA PHE A 1050 -64.04 -66.65 43.31
C PHE A 1050 -65.29 -66.73 42.43
N ASP A 1051 -65.10 -66.77 41.11
CA ASP A 1051 -66.11 -67.25 40.17
C ASP A 1051 -65.70 -68.60 39.55
N ASN A 1052 -66.58 -69.19 38.73
CA ASN A 1052 -66.32 -70.48 38.10
C ASN A 1052 -65.03 -70.50 37.25
N ASN A 1053 -64.67 -69.39 36.59
CA ASN A 1053 -63.44 -69.33 35.80
C ASN A 1053 -62.20 -69.24 36.70
N ASP A 1054 -62.27 -68.48 37.80
CA ASP A 1054 -61.18 -68.40 38.77
C ASP A 1054 -60.89 -69.77 39.41
N ILE A 1055 -61.95 -70.48 39.80
CA ILE A 1055 -61.83 -71.83 40.37
C ILE A 1055 -61.20 -72.77 39.36
N TYR A 1056 -61.62 -72.71 38.08
CA TYR A 1056 -61.01 -73.50 37.03
C TYR A 1056 -59.50 -73.21 36.90
N ASP A 1057 -59.12 -71.94 36.78
CA ASP A 1057 -57.73 -71.52 36.62
C ASP A 1057 -56.85 -71.89 37.84
N LEU A 1058 -57.37 -71.74 39.06
CA LEU A 1058 -56.66 -72.11 40.30
C LEU A 1058 -56.48 -73.63 40.45
N LEU A 1059 -57.48 -74.42 40.05
CA LEU A 1059 -57.37 -75.87 40.08
C LEU A 1059 -56.43 -76.42 38.99
N GLU A 1060 -56.36 -75.75 37.84
CA GLU A 1060 -55.43 -76.09 36.76
C GLU A 1060 -53.98 -75.70 37.10
N SER A 1061 -53.78 -74.66 37.91
CA SER A 1061 -52.47 -74.14 38.31
C SER A 1061 -51.47 -75.22 38.74
N THR A 1062 -50.24 -75.17 38.23
CA THR A 1062 -49.16 -76.09 38.62
C THR A 1062 -48.37 -75.60 39.84
N THR A 1063 -48.55 -74.36 40.28
CA THR A 1063 -47.82 -73.78 41.43
C THR A 1063 -48.49 -74.14 42.74
N LEU A 1064 -49.82 -74.20 42.77
CA LEU A 1064 -50.59 -74.55 43.96
C LEU A 1064 -50.49 -76.03 44.29
N SER A 1065 -50.19 -76.32 45.55
CA SER A 1065 -50.19 -77.68 46.07
C SER A 1065 -51.60 -78.26 46.13
N ILE A 1066 -51.69 -79.60 46.16
CA ILE A 1066 -52.96 -80.33 46.30
C ILE A 1066 -53.72 -79.88 47.57
N LYS A 1067 -52.99 -79.56 48.65
CA LYS A 1067 -53.58 -79.06 49.90
C LYS A 1067 -54.24 -77.71 49.70
N GLU A 1068 -53.59 -76.78 49.03
CA GLU A 1068 -54.15 -75.44 48.76
C GLU A 1068 -55.37 -75.53 47.83
N LYS A 1069 -55.33 -76.40 46.81
CA LYS A 1069 -56.47 -76.66 45.94
C LYS A 1069 -57.69 -77.22 46.70
N ASN A 1070 -57.48 -78.12 47.66
CA ASN A 1070 -58.55 -78.61 48.55
C ASN A 1070 -59.15 -77.44 49.36
N ILE A 1071 -58.32 -76.58 49.95
CA ILE A 1071 -58.78 -75.44 50.75
C ILE A 1071 -59.64 -74.48 49.90
N ILE A 1072 -59.25 -74.24 48.64
CA ILE A 1072 -60.05 -73.41 47.70
C ILE A 1072 -61.42 -74.04 47.45
N ILE A 1073 -61.47 -75.35 47.21
CA ILE A 1073 -62.73 -76.05 46.92
C ILE A 1073 -63.65 -76.11 48.13
N ASP A 1074 -63.12 -76.40 49.31
CA ASP A 1074 -63.91 -76.44 50.56
C ASP A 1074 -64.54 -75.08 50.90
N SER A 1075 -64.00 -73.98 50.36
CA SER A 1075 -64.50 -72.63 50.58
C SER A 1075 -65.54 -72.15 49.55
N TYR A 1076 -65.64 -72.83 48.41
CA TYR A 1076 -66.51 -72.44 47.31
C TYR A 1076 -67.84 -73.18 47.40
N ASP A 1077 -68.91 -72.55 46.91
CA ASP A 1077 -70.25 -73.11 47.04
C ASP A 1077 -70.44 -74.35 46.14
N ASP A 1078 -70.77 -75.48 46.77
CA ASP A 1078 -71.02 -76.77 46.11
C ASP A 1078 -72.02 -76.62 44.95
N SER A 1079 -73.11 -75.85 45.13
CA SER A 1079 -74.12 -75.67 44.06
C SER A 1079 -73.54 -75.05 42.80
N SER A 1080 -72.65 -74.07 42.95
CA SER A 1080 -72.00 -73.36 41.84
C SER A 1080 -71.03 -74.27 41.08
N ILE A 1081 -70.31 -75.16 41.77
CA ILE A 1081 -69.42 -76.17 41.16
C ILE A 1081 -70.22 -77.19 40.35
N ILE A 1082 -71.35 -77.64 40.90
CA ILE A 1082 -72.17 -78.71 40.34
C ILE A 1082 -72.83 -78.31 39.00
N GLU A 1083 -72.98 -77.02 38.73
CA GLU A 1083 -73.55 -76.51 37.47
C GLU A 1083 -72.53 -76.47 36.32
N GLU A 1084 -71.23 -76.33 36.61
CA GLU A 1084 -70.19 -76.16 35.59
C GLU A 1084 -69.46 -77.47 35.26
N VAL A 1085 -69.76 -78.05 34.08
CA VAL A 1085 -69.22 -79.36 33.65
C VAL A 1085 -67.69 -79.34 33.54
N LYS A 1086 -67.08 -78.23 33.09
CA LYS A 1086 -65.63 -78.14 32.92
C LYS A 1086 -64.87 -78.27 34.25
N ILE A 1087 -65.38 -77.66 35.32
CA ILE A 1087 -64.79 -77.78 36.67
C ILE A 1087 -64.95 -79.21 37.18
N LEU A 1088 -66.11 -79.83 36.98
CA LEU A 1088 -66.34 -81.22 37.38
C LEU A 1088 -65.41 -82.21 36.66
N GLU A 1089 -65.12 -81.99 35.37
CA GLU A 1089 -64.15 -82.80 34.62
C GLU A 1089 -62.72 -82.62 35.14
N LEU A 1090 -62.34 -81.40 35.50
CA LEU A 1090 -61.02 -81.11 36.08
C LEU A 1090 -60.89 -81.71 37.49
N LEU A 1091 -61.93 -81.58 38.33
CA LEU A 1091 -61.99 -82.21 39.65
C LEU A 1091 -61.98 -83.75 39.56
N ARG A 1092 -62.68 -84.35 38.59
CA ARG A 1092 -62.60 -85.79 38.32
C ARG A 1092 -61.16 -86.23 38.13
N ASN A 1093 -60.42 -85.52 37.29
CA ASN A 1093 -59.02 -85.83 37.01
C ASN A 1093 -58.14 -85.64 38.24
N LEU A 1094 -58.36 -84.59 39.05
CA LEU A 1094 -57.61 -84.36 40.28
C LEU A 1094 -57.86 -85.45 41.33
N VAL A 1095 -59.12 -85.88 41.52
CA VAL A 1095 -59.49 -86.95 42.46
C VAL A 1095 -58.96 -88.31 42.00
N LEU A 1096 -59.00 -88.61 40.70
CA LEU A 1096 -58.46 -89.87 40.15
C LEU A 1096 -56.94 -89.97 40.27
N ARG A 1097 -56.22 -88.84 40.15
CA ARG A 1097 -54.75 -88.82 40.16
C ARG A 1097 -54.15 -88.66 41.55
N ASN A 1098 -54.90 -88.17 42.53
CA ASN A 1098 -54.38 -87.83 43.85
C ASN A 1098 -55.29 -88.35 44.97
N ASP A 1099 -54.84 -89.38 45.68
CA ASP A 1099 -55.61 -90.02 46.76
C ASP A 1099 -55.97 -89.06 47.92
N SER A 1100 -55.17 -88.00 48.10
CA SER A 1100 -55.35 -86.98 49.16
C SER A 1100 -56.29 -85.84 48.77
N PHE A 1101 -56.76 -85.79 47.52
CA PHE A 1101 -57.71 -84.79 47.06
C PHE A 1101 -59.15 -85.30 47.31
N ASN A 1102 -59.89 -84.58 48.14
CA ASN A 1102 -61.23 -84.97 48.55
C ASN A 1102 -62.22 -83.89 48.12
N VAL A 1103 -63.38 -84.33 47.65
CA VAL A 1103 -64.51 -83.46 47.29
C VAL A 1103 -65.72 -83.82 48.13
N SER A 1104 -66.63 -82.88 48.33
CA SER A 1104 -67.88 -83.14 49.06
C SER A 1104 -68.69 -84.26 48.38
N LYS A 1105 -69.56 -84.92 49.13
CA LYS A 1105 -70.42 -85.98 48.60
C LYS A 1105 -71.30 -85.47 47.45
N ASN A 1106 -71.72 -84.20 47.50
CA ASN A 1106 -72.56 -83.58 46.48
C ASN A 1106 -71.79 -83.35 45.18
N ILE A 1107 -70.58 -82.78 45.27
CA ILE A 1107 -69.69 -82.59 44.13
C ILE A 1107 -69.32 -83.95 43.54
N LEU A 1108 -68.99 -84.95 44.36
CA LEU A 1108 -68.69 -86.31 43.90
C LEU A 1108 -69.84 -86.89 43.08
N MET A 1109 -71.08 -86.75 43.58
CA MET A 1109 -72.27 -87.20 42.85
C MET A 1109 -72.48 -86.44 41.54
N ALA A 1110 -72.21 -85.13 41.50
CA ALA A 1110 -72.26 -84.35 40.28
C ALA A 1110 -71.18 -84.77 39.28
N ILE A 1111 -69.95 -85.06 39.72
CA ILE A 1111 -68.88 -85.60 38.86
C ILE A 1111 -69.34 -86.93 38.24
N LEU A 1112 -69.86 -87.84 39.07
CA LEU A 1112 -70.31 -89.16 38.65
C LEU A 1112 -71.50 -89.12 37.68
N THR A 1113 -72.36 -88.10 37.79
CA THR A 1113 -73.58 -88.01 36.98
C THR A 1113 -73.44 -87.13 35.75
N LYS A 1114 -72.77 -85.98 35.85
CA LYS A 1114 -72.77 -84.94 34.82
C LYS A 1114 -71.55 -84.89 33.90
N THR A 1115 -70.41 -85.52 34.25
CA THR A 1115 -69.19 -85.44 33.40
C THR A 1115 -69.29 -86.32 32.13
N ASN A 1116 -68.49 -86.04 31.12
CA ASN A 1116 -68.41 -86.87 29.91
C ASN A 1116 -67.19 -87.80 30.02
N ASP A 1117 -67.42 -89.07 30.37
CA ASP A 1117 -66.54 -90.25 30.19
C ASP A 1117 -67.05 -91.38 31.11
N THR A 1118 -67.66 -92.42 30.54
CA THR A 1118 -68.22 -93.55 31.29
C THR A 1118 -67.14 -94.37 32.01
N ASN A 1119 -65.96 -94.57 31.40
CA ASN A 1119 -64.89 -95.36 32.02
C ASN A 1119 -64.29 -94.64 33.23
N MET A 1120 -63.99 -93.35 33.11
CA MET A 1120 -63.45 -92.56 34.23
C MET A 1120 -64.46 -92.40 35.37
N LYS A 1121 -65.76 -92.32 35.05
CA LYS A 1121 -66.84 -92.34 36.05
C LYS A 1121 -66.87 -93.65 36.84
N ILE A 1122 -66.75 -94.78 36.16
CA ILE A 1122 -66.72 -96.12 36.78
C ILE A 1122 -65.44 -96.29 37.60
N GLU A 1123 -64.30 -95.79 37.12
CA GLU A 1123 -63.04 -95.79 37.85
C GLU A 1123 -63.11 -94.95 39.13
N LEU A 1124 -63.68 -93.74 39.04
CA LEU A 1124 -63.89 -92.88 40.20
C LEU A 1124 -64.85 -93.53 41.20
N PHE A 1125 -65.92 -94.16 40.71
CA PHE A 1125 -66.82 -94.96 41.54
C PHE A 1125 -66.05 -96.06 42.28
N ASN A 1126 -65.18 -96.80 41.61
CA ASN A 1126 -64.41 -97.88 42.24
C ASN A 1126 -63.54 -97.39 43.39
N ILE A 1127 -62.94 -96.20 43.25
CA ILE A 1127 -62.10 -95.60 44.28
C ILE A 1127 -62.95 -95.10 45.46
N LYS A 1128 -64.08 -94.44 45.18
CA LYS A 1128 -64.91 -93.77 46.20
C LYS A 1128 -66.18 -94.55 46.59
N HIS A 1129 -66.31 -95.82 46.21
CA HIS A 1129 -67.54 -96.60 46.42
C HIS A 1129 -67.96 -96.66 47.90
N GLN A 1130 -67.00 -96.61 48.83
CA GLN A 1130 -67.25 -96.71 50.27
C GLN A 1130 -68.16 -95.60 50.81
N ILE A 1131 -68.09 -94.38 50.27
CA ILE A 1131 -68.89 -93.22 50.70
C ILE A 1131 -70.26 -93.10 50.00
N LEU A 1132 -70.55 -94.00 49.06
CA LEU A 1132 -71.83 -94.05 48.34
C LEU A 1132 -72.76 -95.10 48.97
N ASP A 1133 -74.01 -94.70 49.22
CA ASP A 1133 -75.09 -95.60 49.63
C ASP A 1133 -75.84 -96.16 48.42
N LYS A 1134 -76.78 -97.09 48.65
CA LYS A 1134 -77.55 -97.72 47.56
C LYS A 1134 -78.36 -96.71 46.75
N SER A 1135 -78.84 -95.63 47.35
CA SER A 1135 -79.57 -94.58 46.63
C SER A 1135 -78.63 -93.86 45.65
N ASN A 1136 -77.44 -93.47 46.12
CA ASN A 1136 -76.41 -92.84 45.29
C ASN A 1136 -75.95 -93.74 44.14
N ILE A 1137 -75.73 -95.04 44.42
CA ILE A 1137 -75.36 -96.03 43.40
C ILE A 1137 -76.43 -96.10 42.30
N THR A 1138 -77.71 -96.05 42.68
CA THR A 1138 -78.84 -96.07 41.73
C THR A 1138 -78.79 -94.83 40.83
N ILE A 1139 -78.69 -93.63 41.43
CA ILE A 1139 -78.59 -92.36 40.69
C ILE A 1139 -77.39 -92.35 39.73
N PHE A 1140 -76.24 -92.87 40.19
CA PHE A 1140 -75.05 -92.99 39.35
C PHE A 1140 -75.29 -93.92 38.15
N LEU A 1141 -75.81 -95.12 38.39
CA LEU A 1141 -76.10 -96.11 37.34
C LEU A 1141 -77.11 -95.57 36.31
N ASP A 1142 -78.17 -94.90 36.77
CA ASP A 1142 -79.20 -94.31 35.90
C ASP A 1142 -78.64 -93.16 35.06
N SER A 1143 -77.60 -92.47 35.51
CA SER A 1143 -76.95 -91.37 34.78
C SER A 1143 -75.98 -91.82 33.67
N LEU A 1144 -75.68 -93.12 33.59
CA LEU A 1144 -74.78 -93.65 32.56
C LEU A 1144 -75.55 -93.81 31.23
N PRO A 1145 -74.99 -93.35 30.10
CA PRO A 1145 -75.72 -93.24 28.82
C PRO A 1145 -76.04 -94.58 28.14
N ASP A 1146 -75.43 -95.67 28.58
CA ASP A 1146 -75.62 -97.01 28.02
C ASP A 1146 -76.63 -97.83 28.82
N ASP A 1147 -77.60 -98.43 28.12
CA ASP A 1147 -78.52 -99.44 28.64
C ASP A 1147 -77.77 -100.62 29.31
N LEU A 1148 -76.49 -100.81 29.01
CA LEU A 1148 -75.66 -101.84 29.63
C LEU A 1148 -75.47 -101.59 31.14
N TYR A 1149 -75.28 -100.34 31.54
CA TYR A 1149 -74.99 -99.98 32.94
C TYR A 1149 -76.25 -99.56 33.70
N SER A 1150 -77.12 -98.75 33.12
CA SER A 1150 -78.37 -98.30 33.77
C SER A 1150 -79.31 -99.48 34.07
N ASN A 1151 -79.29 -100.56 33.27
CA ASN A 1151 -80.05 -101.78 33.57
C ASN A 1151 -79.57 -102.51 34.84
N ILE A 1152 -78.43 -102.17 35.42
CA ILE A 1152 -77.97 -102.71 36.72
C ILE A 1152 -78.83 -102.15 37.87
N ALA A 1153 -79.35 -100.93 37.74
CA ALA A 1153 -80.23 -100.31 38.73
C ALA A 1153 -81.62 -100.97 38.80
N LYS A 1154 -82.05 -101.63 37.72
CA LYS A 1154 -83.36 -102.28 37.61
C LYS A 1154 -83.31 -103.72 38.13
N ASN A 1155 -83.95 -103.94 39.27
CA ASN A 1155 -84.12 -105.27 39.87
C ASN A 1155 -84.81 -106.26 38.91
N GLY A 1156 -84.25 -107.46 38.79
CA GLY A 1156 -84.70 -108.52 37.88
C GLY A 1156 -83.91 -108.62 36.56
N ASN A 1157 -83.13 -107.60 36.21
CA ASN A 1157 -82.33 -107.59 34.98
C ASN A 1157 -80.99 -108.34 35.13
N ARG A 1158 -80.49 -108.86 33.99
CA ARG A 1158 -79.18 -109.51 33.88
C ARG A 1158 -78.27 -108.85 32.83
N PRO A 1159 -77.87 -107.58 33.02
CA PRO A 1159 -77.05 -106.86 32.06
C PRO A 1159 -75.66 -107.50 31.88
N LEU A 1160 -75.10 -107.36 30.68
CA LEU A 1160 -73.76 -107.80 30.32
C LEU A 1160 -72.93 -106.54 30.05
N ILE A 1161 -71.89 -106.30 30.86
CA ILE A 1161 -70.97 -105.19 30.63
C ILE A 1161 -69.64 -105.69 30.06
N PRO A 1162 -68.87 -104.88 29.32
CA PRO A 1162 -67.57 -105.30 28.79
C PRO A 1162 -66.63 -105.78 29.89
N ASN A 1163 -65.87 -106.85 29.62
CA ASN A 1163 -64.88 -107.35 30.58
C ASN A 1163 -63.57 -106.57 30.47
N ASN A 1164 -63.35 -105.60 31.35
CA ASN A 1164 -62.11 -104.86 31.50
C ASN A 1164 -61.82 -104.64 33.00
N ALA A 1165 -60.55 -104.42 33.38
CA ALA A 1165 -60.13 -104.35 34.78
C ALA A 1165 -60.96 -103.35 35.62
N VAL A 1166 -61.37 -102.23 35.04
CA VAL A 1166 -62.22 -101.21 35.68
C VAL A 1166 -63.62 -101.78 35.99
N ASN A 1167 -64.24 -102.44 35.03
CA ASN A 1167 -65.55 -103.09 35.19
C ASN A 1167 -65.49 -104.32 36.11
N GLU A 1168 -64.37 -105.04 36.16
CA GLU A 1168 -64.18 -106.14 37.13
C GLU A 1168 -64.22 -105.62 38.57
N SER A 1169 -63.49 -104.54 38.85
CA SER A 1169 -63.53 -103.86 40.15
C SER A 1169 -64.93 -103.29 40.43
N PHE A 1170 -65.59 -102.76 39.40
CA PHE A 1170 -66.95 -102.23 39.51
C PHE A 1170 -67.98 -103.25 39.98
N VAL A 1171 -68.02 -104.42 39.35
CA VAL A 1171 -68.95 -105.48 39.77
C VAL A 1171 -68.60 -106.06 41.14
N GLN A 1172 -67.31 -106.12 41.48
CA GLN A 1172 -66.85 -106.53 42.81
C GLN A 1172 -67.34 -105.55 43.88
N ASN A 1173 -67.18 -104.26 43.64
CA ASN A 1173 -67.61 -103.19 44.55
C ASN A 1173 -69.14 -103.14 44.69
N LEU A 1174 -69.89 -103.30 43.59
CA LEU A 1174 -71.35 -103.41 43.63
C LEU A 1174 -71.83 -104.64 44.41
N LYS A 1175 -71.13 -105.78 44.29
CA LYS A 1175 -71.44 -106.99 45.07
C LYS A 1175 -71.10 -106.81 46.54
N TYR A 1176 -69.94 -106.22 46.85
CA TYR A 1176 -69.51 -105.90 48.21
C TYR A 1176 -70.52 -104.99 48.92
N LYS A 1177 -71.04 -103.97 48.22
CA LYS A 1177 -72.11 -103.09 48.71
C LYS A 1177 -73.49 -103.76 48.78
N GLY A 1178 -73.59 -105.02 48.39
CA GLY A 1178 -74.85 -105.76 48.35
C GLY A 1178 -75.89 -105.12 47.42
N TYR A 1179 -75.45 -104.44 46.36
CA TYR A 1179 -76.33 -103.83 45.35
C TYR A 1179 -76.73 -104.86 44.28
N ILE A 1180 -75.83 -105.78 43.94
CA ILE A 1180 -76.09 -106.92 43.05
C ILE A 1180 -76.01 -108.25 43.81
N SER A 1181 -76.70 -109.28 43.31
CA SER A 1181 -76.75 -110.60 43.95
C SER A 1181 -75.52 -111.47 43.62
N LYS A 1182 -75.08 -111.49 42.36
CA LYS A 1182 -73.87 -112.19 41.89
C LYS A 1182 -73.45 -111.67 40.51
N TYR A 1183 -72.21 -111.95 40.10
CA TYR A 1183 -71.70 -111.71 38.76
C TYR A 1183 -70.92 -112.94 38.25
N VAL A 1184 -70.84 -113.11 36.93
CA VAL A 1184 -70.15 -114.22 36.24
C VAL A 1184 -69.39 -113.68 35.04
N PHE A 1185 -68.16 -114.16 34.81
CA PHE A 1185 -67.38 -113.83 33.62
C PHE A 1185 -67.80 -114.74 32.45
N GLU A 1186 -68.24 -114.14 31.34
CA GLU A 1186 -68.62 -114.82 30.09
C GLU A 1186 -67.69 -114.35 28.96
N GLU A 1187 -67.58 -115.11 27.86
CA GLU A 1187 -66.69 -114.77 26.71
C GLU A 1187 -66.95 -113.37 26.12
N LYS A 1188 -68.20 -112.89 26.19
CA LYS A 1188 -68.62 -111.60 25.63
C LYS A 1188 -68.66 -110.45 26.66
N GLY A 1189 -68.35 -110.70 27.94
CA GLY A 1189 -68.41 -109.69 29.00
C GLY A 1189 -68.71 -110.23 30.40
N ILE A 1190 -68.90 -109.34 31.37
CA ILE A 1190 -69.28 -109.67 32.74
C ILE A 1190 -70.80 -109.63 32.88
N ARG A 1191 -71.42 -110.78 33.16
CA ARG A 1191 -72.85 -110.92 33.38
C ARG A 1191 -73.18 -110.61 34.83
N ILE A 1192 -74.04 -109.62 35.06
CA ILE A 1192 -74.48 -109.20 36.39
C ILE A 1192 -75.86 -109.78 36.67
N SER A 1193 -76.12 -110.23 37.90
CA SER A 1193 -77.45 -110.61 38.37
C SER A 1193 -77.91 -109.67 39.49
N THR A 1194 -78.93 -108.86 39.23
CA THR A 1194 -79.56 -108.00 40.23
C THR A 1194 -80.50 -108.82 41.15
N PHE A 1195 -80.92 -108.25 42.28
CA PHE A 1195 -81.92 -108.90 43.14
C PHE A 1195 -83.28 -108.92 42.44
N LYS A 1196 -84.05 -110.00 42.61
CA LYS A 1196 -85.42 -110.06 42.09
C LYS A 1196 -86.31 -109.08 42.85
N ASN A 1197 -87.23 -108.41 42.16
CA ASN A 1197 -88.30 -107.67 42.83
C ASN A 1197 -89.03 -108.60 43.81
N LYS A 1198 -89.07 -108.22 45.09
CA LYS A 1198 -89.99 -108.83 46.04
C LYS A 1198 -91.40 -108.41 45.62
N LEU A 1199 -92.21 -109.38 45.22
CA LEU A 1199 -93.64 -109.37 45.55
C LEU A 1199 -93.77 -109.76 47.03
#